data_AF-A0A0C1R6Q8-F1
#
_entry.id   AF-A0A0C1R6Q8-F1
#
_cell.length_a   1.000
_cell.length_b   1.000
_cell.length_c   1.000
_cell.angle_alpha   90.00
_cell.angle_beta   90.00
_cell.angle_gamma   90.00
#
_symmetry.space_group_name_H-M   'P 1'
#
loop_
_entity.id
_entity.type
_entity.pdbx_description
1 polymer ?
#
loop_
_entity_poly.entity_id
_entity_poly.type
_entity_poly.pdbx_seq_one_letter_code
_entity_poly.pdbx_strand_id
1 'polypeptide(L)'
;MCGIIAVLRRPSSREVPELLELFGLLESVSNSFSLHDPGMLEKQVDSLDFVNSQLKGLPGFLALYNNESLVSAIEKSLDQLFDFFQNPEMQLPASSDDVEVLNVLSSKVRDLAWSIKNDRIGSYRKVSALTSKKFIPSQQGFSILLSLEQALSGLDRLEVRGRDSAGLQVLVWDHDLDDVEIPRDRLNDMLFRSGSIRKSSNGSLLFVYKTASEIGDLGDNTSSLRESMLSDDLLAKALSGENVKANIVGHTRWASVGLISESNAHPVESSIGDQESITTVQNGDIDNYADLIASFELEIPNGITTDARVGPELWQKNKISGISTEKAFMSAVRNFEGSVAIAGVDVSQPENIFLSVKGSGQALYVGLTEDAYLVASEPYGLVEITNRYLKVDGEELISKSGEKGQVIRLDMNLAGTLEGLVRKTFASDTSKVCEKDLSQTEISTRDIDRGSYKHYLLKEIEESPSSVRSTLRGRLVKKENGEFDVRIGIETLSDQLKLDLKSGKIRKIFVIGQGTAAVAAKAVEIAISTQLTGIAIIVKAKPATELSAFDLVSDMSDTLVVAISQSGTTTDTNRTVQLVRDRGAKVIAIVNRRNSDLADRADGVLYTSDGRDIEMSVASTKAFYSQVVAGHLLAFAMSEVVSANENSGKEEILEALNSLPEAMEELLGIRGHISKLANQFAPPRRHWAIVGSGGNVIAAEEIRIKLSELCYKSIASDVIEDKKHIDLSSEPMILVCANGITGSTVDDIAKEVAIFRAHKAAPIVITDSEPNKFPDALDVIPIPPTHPDLAFILATMAGHLFGYEAACSIDSQAQPLRVAHAVIENLTNDRLTANIVTPNDEVFDYLREDIRKVSNFFFDELRNGRLNGHLEASTSVRLASLLRYSLGEIPLDLYQIEFGRVGTPSLVIDELAKALVLAIEELTRPVDAIKHQAKTVTVGISRSDENLLNISLVKRVLETGTSRDSISYETLKLLVSLDLAIDEVIGHTRYRISGLDGDKPTLTILDRAGVSVGIQSRVERDLELRGTKHWVAINKKVLLTKGLRDERTILLIPEVKDGETTGINLLHISLHENLGIQEIRTVLNGYYNRYGAIQDAVRETEPSFRDDFLAEQSVEQLLIDSVDSVAERLRRFD
;
A
#
# COMPACT_ATOMS: atom_id res chain seq x y z
N MET A 1 -1.98 0.67 4.34
CA MET A 1 -1.33 1.54 3.35
C MET A 1 -0.78 2.72 4.10
N CYS A 2 0.38 2.54 4.72
CA CYS A 2 0.83 3.40 5.79
C CYS A 2 2.36 3.47 5.75
N GLY A 3 2.96 4.49 6.33
CA GLY A 3 4.40 4.64 6.48
C GLY A 3 4.82 4.34 7.92
N ILE A 4 5.77 3.42 8.14
CA ILE A 4 6.50 3.32 9.41
C ILE A 4 7.87 3.94 9.21
N ILE A 5 8.33 4.75 10.16
CA ILE A 5 9.72 5.19 10.27
C ILE A 5 10.23 4.96 11.69
N ALA A 6 11.50 4.57 11.85
CA ALA A 6 12.17 4.63 13.14
C ALA A 6 13.65 4.96 12.97
N VAL A 7 14.23 5.68 13.94
CA VAL A 7 15.65 6.01 13.97
C VAL A 7 16.20 5.70 15.36
N LEU A 8 17.22 4.85 15.39
CA LEU A 8 17.94 4.49 16.62
C LEU A 8 19.43 4.72 16.39
N ARG A 9 20.02 5.68 17.10
CA ARG A 9 21.37 6.19 16.85
C ARG A 9 22.23 6.11 18.10
N ARG A 10 23.46 5.59 17.97
CA ARG A 10 24.50 5.69 19.00
C ARG A 10 25.38 6.91 18.78
N PRO A 11 26.17 7.34 19.80
CA PRO A 11 27.20 8.35 19.59
C PRO A 11 28.15 7.96 18.45
N SER A 12 28.40 8.89 17.52
CA SER A 12 29.31 8.65 16.40
C SER A 12 30.76 8.51 16.90
N SER A 13 31.49 7.58 16.29
CA SER A 13 32.93 7.38 16.52
C SER A 13 33.82 8.20 15.59
N ARG A 14 33.25 8.86 14.58
CA ARG A 14 33.99 9.58 13.54
C ARG A 14 34.26 11.04 13.95
N GLU A 15 35.48 11.49 13.68
CA GLU A 15 35.86 12.89 13.90
C GLU A 15 35.11 13.82 12.94
N VAL A 16 34.91 15.07 13.36
CA VAL A 16 34.30 16.11 12.51
C VAL A 16 35.27 16.42 11.37
N PRO A 17 34.88 16.21 10.10
CA PRO A 17 35.78 16.44 8.97
C PRO A 17 36.05 17.93 8.76
N GLU A 18 37.22 18.25 8.21
CA GLU A 18 37.55 19.63 7.82
C GLU A 18 36.81 20.04 6.55
N LEU A 19 35.81 20.92 6.68
CA LEU A 19 34.96 21.32 5.56
C LEU A 19 35.74 22.02 4.43
N LEU A 20 36.85 22.71 4.75
CA LEU A 20 37.69 23.39 3.77
C LEU A 20 38.35 22.42 2.78
N GLU A 21 38.79 21.25 3.26
CA GLU A 21 39.38 20.22 2.40
C GLU A 21 38.32 19.60 1.47
N LEU A 22 37.14 19.33 2.01
CA LEU A 22 36.01 18.82 1.22
C LEU A 22 35.56 19.82 0.14
N PHE A 23 35.53 21.11 0.47
CA PHE A 23 35.24 22.17 -0.50
C PHE A 23 36.29 22.21 -1.62
N GLY A 24 37.58 22.08 -1.31
CA GLY A 24 38.64 22.03 -2.32
C GLY A 24 38.50 20.86 -3.31
N LEU A 25 38.02 19.69 -2.84
CA LEU A 25 37.70 18.55 -3.71
C LEU A 25 36.51 18.86 -4.62
N LEU A 26 35.45 19.46 -4.10
CA LEU A 26 34.28 19.84 -4.90
C LEU A 26 34.60 20.89 -5.97
N GLU A 27 35.40 21.90 -5.62
CA GLU A 27 35.84 22.94 -6.56
C GLU A 27 36.74 22.34 -7.66
N SER A 28 37.58 21.37 -7.33
CA SER A 28 38.38 20.64 -8.33
C SER A 28 37.49 19.86 -9.30
N VAL A 29 36.45 19.17 -8.81
CA VAL A 29 35.49 18.45 -9.66
C VAL A 29 34.70 19.41 -10.54
N SER A 30 34.15 20.51 -9.99
CA SER A 30 33.35 21.47 -10.75
C SER A 30 34.15 22.16 -11.86
N ASN A 31 35.42 22.51 -11.60
CA ASN A 31 36.29 23.18 -12.57
C ASN A 31 36.83 22.26 -13.67
N SER A 32 36.84 20.94 -13.45
CA SER A 32 37.43 19.97 -14.39
C SER A 32 36.40 19.02 -15.01
N PHE A 33 35.11 19.25 -14.82
CA PHE A 33 34.06 18.33 -15.24
C PHE A 33 34.01 18.11 -16.78
N SER A 34 33.96 16.85 -17.21
CA SER A 34 33.93 16.45 -18.63
C SER A 34 33.24 15.09 -18.81
N LEU A 35 32.41 14.95 -19.86
CA LEU A 35 31.67 13.72 -20.17
C LEU A 35 32.34 12.80 -21.19
N HIS A 36 33.53 13.14 -21.66
CA HIS A 36 34.19 12.45 -22.79
C HIS A 36 35.22 11.39 -22.37
N ASP A 37 35.59 11.33 -21.09
CA ASP A 37 36.60 10.41 -20.56
C ASP A 37 35.99 9.59 -19.40
N PRO A 38 35.67 8.29 -19.61
CA PRO A 38 35.15 7.42 -18.56
C PRO A 38 36.05 7.35 -17.32
N GLY A 39 37.38 7.36 -17.49
CA GLY A 39 38.33 7.25 -16.38
C GLY A 39 38.43 8.55 -15.57
N MET A 40 38.19 9.71 -16.20
CA MET A 40 38.07 10.98 -15.50
C MET A 40 36.76 11.07 -14.72
N LEU A 41 35.65 10.63 -15.33
CA LEU A 41 34.34 10.57 -14.67
C LEU A 41 34.34 9.65 -13.46
N GLU A 42 34.99 8.49 -13.55
CA GLU A 42 35.13 7.56 -12.41
C GLU A 42 35.82 8.22 -11.21
N LYS A 43 36.94 8.93 -11.44
CA LYS A 43 37.63 9.70 -10.38
C LYS A 43 36.77 10.81 -9.78
N GLN A 44 35.94 11.45 -10.61
CA GLN A 44 35.02 12.50 -10.16
C GLN A 44 33.89 11.90 -9.32
N VAL A 45 33.35 10.74 -9.71
CA VAL A 45 32.40 9.96 -8.90
C VAL A 45 33.02 9.61 -7.55
N ASP A 46 34.24 9.07 -7.52
CA ASP A 46 34.93 8.72 -6.27
C ASP A 46 35.13 9.93 -5.35
N SER A 47 35.50 11.08 -5.93
CA SER A 47 35.69 12.33 -5.18
C SER A 47 34.38 12.85 -4.59
N LEU A 48 33.30 12.84 -5.37
CA LEU A 48 31.97 13.24 -4.90
C LEU A 48 31.40 12.28 -3.86
N ASP A 49 31.61 10.97 -4.04
CA ASP A 49 31.16 9.96 -3.08
C ASP A 49 31.92 10.08 -1.77
N PHE A 50 33.24 10.35 -1.82
CA PHE A 50 34.03 10.66 -0.64
C PHE A 50 33.46 11.88 0.11
N VAL A 51 33.24 13.02 -0.58
CA VAL A 51 32.67 14.22 0.06
C VAL A 51 31.28 13.93 0.64
N ASN A 52 30.41 13.27 -0.12
CA ASN A 52 29.08 12.89 0.34
C ASN A 52 29.14 12.00 1.60
N SER A 53 30.04 11.02 1.62
CA SER A 53 30.26 10.12 2.76
C SER A 53 30.72 10.87 4.01
N GLN A 54 31.65 11.83 3.85
CA GLN A 54 32.17 12.64 4.97
C GLN A 54 31.11 13.58 5.53
N LEU A 55 30.15 14.03 4.71
CA LEU A 55 29.06 14.89 5.17
C LEU A 55 27.87 14.12 5.78
N LYS A 56 27.89 12.78 5.84
CA LYS A 56 26.81 12.00 6.47
C LYS A 56 26.86 12.01 7.99
N GLY A 57 25.69 11.91 8.64
CA GLY A 57 25.60 11.74 10.09
C GLY A 57 26.00 13.00 10.87
N LEU A 58 26.11 12.85 12.20
CA LEU A 58 26.38 13.97 13.11
C LEU A 58 27.69 14.71 12.81
N PRO A 59 28.84 14.03 12.55
CA PRO A 59 30.09 14.75 12.30
C PRO A 59 30.02 15.62 11.03
N GLY A 60 29.38 15.13 9.97
CA GLY A 60 29.16 15.89 8.75
C GLY A 60 28.23 17.09 8.96
N PHE A 61 27.15 16.92 9.73
CA PHE A 61 26.30 18.03 10.14
C PHE A 61 27.08 19.10 10.92
N LEU A 62 27.88 18.70 11.92
CA LEU A 62 28.69 19.63 12.71
C LEU A 62 29.74 20.36 11.86
N ALA A 63 30.33 19.71 10.86
CA ALA A 63 31.25 20.35 9.93
C ALA A 63 30.57 21.49 9.16
N LEU A 64 29.34 21.28 8.68
CA LEU A 64 28.53 22.31 8.01
C LEU A 64 28.10 23.41 9.00
N TYR A 65 27.59 23.02 10.17
CA TYR A 65 27.09 23.94 11.20
C TYR A 65 28.17 24.88 11.73
N ASN A 66 29.39 24.38 11.96
CA ASN A 66 30.51 25.19 12.45
C ASN A 66 31.13 26.09 11.37
N ASN A 67 30.78 25.91 10.10
CA ASN A 67 31.39 26.61 8.96
C ASN A 67 30.34 27.15 7.97
N GLU A 68 29.28 27.77 8.49
CA GLU A 68 28.15 28.28 7.70
C GLU A 68 28.57 29.13 6.49
N SER A 69 29.64 29.93 6.61
CA SER A 69 30.15 30.77 5.51
C SER A 69 30.66 29.99 4.29
N LEU A 70 31.10 28.73 4.46
CA LEU A 70 31.57 27.88 3.37
C LEU A 70 30.42 27.15 2.67
N VAL A 71 29.25 27.02 3.31
CA VAL A 71 28.10 26.30 2.74
C VAL A 71 27.64 26.92 1.42
N SER A 72 27.53 28.25 1.35
CA SER A 72 27.17 28.94 0.11
C SER A 72 28.21 28.78 -1.01
N ALA A 73 29.49 28.62 -0.67
CA ALA A 73 30.53 28.37 -1.66
C ALA A 73 30.43 26.96 -2.24
N ILE A 74 30.16 25.95 -1.38
CA ILE A 74 29.89 24.57 -1.80
C ILE A 74 28.69 24.51 -2.74
N GLU A 75 27.60 25.18 -2.39
CA GLU A 75 26.40 25.20 -3.24
C GLU A 75 26.67 25.78 -4.62
N LYS A 76 27.45 26.87 -4.69
CA LYS A 76 27.84 27.47 -5.97
C LYS A 76 28.63 26.50 -6.86
N SER A 77 29.54 25.70 -6.28
CA SER A 77 30.27 24.66 -7.03
C SER A 77 29.33 23.54 -7.51
N LEU A 78 28.33 23.17 -6.72
CA LEU A 78 27.32 22.18 -7.11
C LEU A 78 26.38 22.73 -8.20
N ASP A 79 26.00 24.01 -8.13
CA ASP A 79 25.18 24.68 -9.15
C ASP A 79 25.89 24.70 -10.51
N GLN A 80 27.20 24.96 -10.54
CA GLN A 80 28.01 24.86 -11.76
C GLN A 80 27.94 23.46 -12.39
N LEU A 81 27.94 22.39 -11.57
CA LEU A 81 27.78 21.02 -12.07
C LEU A 81 26.36 20.78 -12.61
N PHE A 82 25.33 21.30 -11.95
CA PHE A 82 23.95 21.17 -12.44
C PHE A 82 23.74 21.92 -13.75
N ASP A 83 24.24 23.15 -13.87
CA ASP A 83 24.18 23.97 -15.08
C ASP A 83 24.85 23.27 -16.27
N PHE A 84 25.95 22.56 -16.01
CA PHE A 84 26.61 21.74 -17.04
C PHE A 84 25.67 20.66 -17.60
N PHE A 85 24.94 19.94 -16.74
CA PHE A 85 24.00 18.89 -17.18
C PHE A 85 22.75 19.43 -17.88
N GLN A 86 22.41 20.70 -17.69
CA GLN A 86 21.29 21.35 -18.37
C GLN A 86 21.66 21.82 -19.79
N ASN A 87 22.95 21.87 -20.14
CA ASN A 87 23.41 22.33 -21.45
C ASN A 87 23.21 21.23 -22.53
N PRO A 88 22.34 21.43 -23.54
CA PRO A 88 22.09 20.45 -24.60
C PRO A 88 23.32 20.14 -25.47
N GLU A 89 24.27 21.07 -25.57
CA GLU A 89 25.52 20.88 -26.35
C GLU A 89 26.51 19.94 -25.64
N MET A 90 26.30 19.66 -24.36
CA MET A 90 27.17 18.81 -23.53
C MET A 90 26.59 17.40 -23.34
N GLN A 91 25.80 16.89 -24.31
CA GLN A 91 25.24 15.54 -24.25
C GLN A 91 26.27 14.46 -24.57
N LEU A 92 26.00 13.25 -24.07
CA LEU A 92 26.84 12.08 -24.29
C LEU A 92 26.98 11.76 -25.79
N PRO A 93 28.17 11.36 -26.27
CA PRO A 93 28.36 11.00 -27.67
C PRO A 93 27.46 9.82 -28.05
N ALA A 94 26.62 9.97 -29.08
CA ALA A 94 25.62 8.97 -29.47
C ALA A 94 26.21 7.67 -30.10
N SER A 95 27.52 7.59 -30.34
CA SER A 95 28.13 6.60 -31.24
C SER A 95 29.30 5.79 -30.65
N SER A 96 29.49 5.73 -29.33
CA SER A 96 30.55 4.89 -28.72
C SER A 96 30.02 3.55 -28.21
N ASP A 97 30.85 2.50 -28.24
CA ASP A 97 30.56 1.22 -27.58
C ASP A 97 30.40 1.38 -26.04
N ASP A 98 30.91 2.49 -25.46
CA ASP A 98 30.88 2.80 -24.02
C ASP A 98 29.71 3.70 -23.56
N VAL A 99 28.68 3.94 -24.40
CA VAL A 99 27.57 4.87 -24.09
C VAL A 99 26.86 4.50 -22.78
N GLU A 100 26.66 3.21 -22.49
CA GLU A 100 26.00 2.76 -21.27
C GLU A 100 26.85 3.06 -20.02
N VAL A 101 28.16 2.82 -20.09
CA VAL A 101 29.10 3.10 -18.99
C VAL A 101 29.12 4.59 -18.65
N LEU A 102 29.24 5.44 -19.68
CA LEU A 102 29.21 6.88 -19.51
C LEU A 102 27.87 7.39 -18.93
N ASN A 103 26.74 6.80 -19.35
CA ASN A 103 25.42 7.13 -18.78
C ASN A 103 25.34 6.78 -17.29
N VAL A 104 25.83 5.60 -16.90
CA VAL A 104 25.83 5.16 -15.50
C VAL A 104 26.68 6.09 -14.64
N LEU A 105 27.91 6.41 -15.09
CA LEU A 105 28.81 7.32 -14.38
C LEU A 105 28.22 8.74 -14.29
N SER A 106 27.71 9.26 -15.41
CA SER A 106 27.03 10.56 -15.46
C SER A 106 25.85 10.63 -14.48
N SER A 107 25.02 9.58 -14.44
CA SER A 107 23.90 9.54 -13.50
C SER A 107 24.37 9.52 -12.05
N LYS A 108 25.43 8.76 -11.73
CA LYS A 108 26.03 8.75 -10.38
C LYS A 108 26.54 10.13 -9.97
N VAL A 109 27.18 10.88 -10.87
CA VAL A 109 27.62 12.26 -10.58
C VAL A 109 26.42 13.13 -10.21
N ARG A 110 25.32 13.08 -10.98
CA ARG A 110 24.09 13.84 -10.68
C ARG A 110 23.48 13.45 -9.34
N ASP A 111 23.44 12.15 -9.03
CA ASP A 111 22.93 11.63 -7.76
C ASP A 111 23.76 12.11 -6.57
N LEU A 112 25.08 12.08 -6.69
CA LEU A 112 25.99 12.51 -5.63
C LEU A 112 25.96 14.03 -5.43
N ALA A 113 26.00 14.82 -6.51
CA ALA A 113 25.84 16.26 -6.44
C ALA A 113 24.49 16.65 -5.80
N TRP A 114 23.42 15.94 -6.17
CA TRP A 114 22.10 16.09 -5.56
C TRP A 114 22.09 15.72 -4.08
N SER A 115 22.66 14.58 -3.71
CA SER A 115 22.75 14.13 -2.32
C SER A 115 23.50 15.17 -1.46
N ILE A 116 24.63 15.70 -1.93
CA ILE A 116 25.37 16.72 -1.19
C ILE A 116 24.51 17.99 -1.01
N LYS A 117 23.86 18.47 -2.06
CA LYS A 117 23.07 19.70 -2.03
C LYS A 117 21.77 19.56 -1.23
N ASN A 118 20.95 18.56 -1.55
CA ASN A 118 19.59 18.45 -1.05
C ASN A 118 19.50 17.56 0.20
N ASP A 119 20.33 16.52 0.32
CA ASP A 119 20.26 15.58 1.44
C ASP A 119 21.26 15.91 2.56
N ARG A 120 22.43 16.49 2.27
CA ARG A 120 23.41 16.88 3.31
C ARG A 120 23.19 18.33 3.76
N ILE A 121 23.31 19.27 2.83
CA ILE A 121 23.10 20.70 3.12
C ILE A 121 21.61 20.97 3.46
N GLY A 122 20.68 20.33 2.75
CA GLY A 122 19.25 20.44 3.07
C GLY A 122 18.93 19.93 4.48
N SER A 123 19.48 18.79 4.90
CA SER A 123 19.33 18.28 6.27
C SER A 123 19.91 19.26 7.30
N TYR A 124 21.11 19.80 7.06
CA TYR A 124 21.71 20.86 7.90
C TYR A 124 20.78 22.06 8.09
N ARG A 125 20.16 22.57 7.03
CA ARG A 125 19.24 23.71 7.10
C ARG A 125 18.00 23.39 7.91
N LYS A 126 17.39 22.23 7.66
CA LYS A 126 16.16 21.82 8.35
C LYS A 126 16.40 21.56 9.83
N VAL A 127 17.50 20.91 10.20
CA VAL A 127 17.92 20.74 11.61
C VAL A 127 18.19 22.09 12.27
N SER A 128 18.87 23.02 11.59
CA SER A 128 19.09 24.37 12.10
C SER A 128 17.77 25.13 12.30
N ALA A 129 16.79 24.95 11.42
CA ALA A 129 15.46 25.55 11.55
C ALA A 129 14.62 24.93 12.69
N LEU A 130 14.84 23.64 13.00
CA LEU A 130 14.22 22.94 14.13
C LEU A 130 14.87 23.25 15.48
N THR A 131 15.99 23.98 15.49
CA THR A 131 16.70 24.30 16.73
C THR A 131 15.98 25.43 17.49
N SER A 132 15.68 25.20 18.77
CA SER A 132 15.08 26.21 19.63
C SER A 132 16.00 27.43 19.80
N LYS A 133 15.40 28.63 19.82
CA LYS A 133 16.12 29.87 20.12
C LYS A 133 16.35 30.09 21.62
N LYS A 134 15.63 29.34 22.47
CA LYS A 134 15.61 29.53 23.93
C LYS A 134 16.60 28.60 24.63
N PHE A 135 16.68 27.35 24.16
CA PHE A 135 17.57 26.33 24.71
C PHE A 135 18.52 25.84 23.62
N ILE A 136 19.82 25.95 23.88
CA ILE A 136 20.85 25.52 22.93
C ILE A 136 21.04 24.00 23.09
N PRO A 137 20.91 23.20 22.02
CA PRO A 137 21.14 21.77 22.10
C PRO A 137 22.60 21.44 22.43
N SER A 138 22.84 20.37 23.18
CA SER A 138 24.18 19.78 23.31
C SER A 138 24.59 19.09 22.01
N GLN A 139 25.82 18.57 21.93
CA GLN A 139 26.25 17.77 20.78
C GLN A 139 25.34 16.53 20.58
N GLN A 140 24.91 15.89 21.67
CA GLN A 140 23.96 14.79 21.61
C GLN A 140 22.53 15.28 21.30
N GLY A 141 22.16 16.47 21.78
CA GLY A 141 20.94 17.15 21.36
C GLY A 141 20.85 17.35 19.84
N PHE A 142 21.92 17.79 19.19
CA PHE A 142 22.00 17.87 17.72
C PHE A 142 21.91 16.50 17.05
N SER A 143 22.46 15.44 17.66
CA SER A 143 22.31 14.05 17.19
C SER A 143 20.83 13.63 17.14
N ILE A 144 20.06 14.03 18.15
CA ILE A 144 18.62 13.75 18.24
C ILE A 144 17.84 14.59 17.23
N LEU A 145 18.11 15.91 17.11
CA LEU A 145 17.47 16.77 16.11
C LEU A 145 17.73 16.28 14.68
N LEU A 146 18.96 15.82 14.39
CA LEU A 146 19.29 15.18 13.11
C LEU A 146 18.46 13.91 12.88
N SER A 147 18.32 13.07 13.90
CA SER A 147 17.53 11.85 13.81
C SER A 147 16.02 12.14 13.66
N LEU A 148 15.53 13.22 14.27
CA LEU A 148 14.15 13.70 14.13
C LEU A 148 13.89 14.19 12.71
N GLU A 149 14.75 15.04 12.17
CA GLU A 149 14.58 15.53 10.80
C GLU A 149 14.70 14.38 9.79
N GLN A 150 15.59 13.41 10.02
CA GLN A 150 15.69 12.21 9.20
C GLN A 150 14.40 11.38 9.23
N ALA A 151 13.78 11.23 10.41
CA ALA A 151 12.50 10.55 10.53
C ALA A 151 11.38 11.31 9.80
N LEU A 152 11.29 12.63 9.99
CA LEU A 152 10.29 13.49 9.34
C LEU A 152 10.43 13.54 7.82
N SER A 153 11.65 13.67 7.32
CA SER A 153 11.98 13.61 5.88
C SER A 153 11.70 12.21 5.30
N GLY A 154 11.86 11.16 6.11
CA GLY A 154 11.39 9.82 5.77
C GLY A 154 9.87 9.76 5.63
N LEU A 155 9.12 10.31 6.59
CA LEU A 155 7.66 10.38 6.54
C LEU A 155 7.15 11.21 5.35
N ASP A 156 7.81 12.33 5.01
CA ASP A 156 7.47 13.16 3.82
C ASP A 156 7.34 12.30 2.55
N ARG A 157 8.26 11.35 2.38
CA ARG A 157 8.30 10.44 1.22
C ARG A 157 7.33 9.27 1.34
N LEU A 158 6.88 8.94 2.55
CA LEU A 158 5.93 7.87 2.83
C LEU A 158 4.47 8.36 2.86
N GLU A 159 4.21 9.67 2.90
CA GLU A 159 2.84 10.23 2.86
C GLU A 159 2.06 9.83 1.59
N VAL A 160 2.74 9.56 0.48
CA VAL A 160 2.11 9.02 -0.74
C VAL A 160 1.44 7.65 -0.50
N ARG A 161 1.79 6.94 0.58
CA ARG A 161 1.19 5.66 0.96
C ARG A 161 0.00 5.81 1.89
N GLY A 162 -0.10 6.89 2.65
CA GLY A 162 -1.15 7.14 3.63
C GLY A 162 -0.91 8.47 4.32
N ARG A 163 -1.96 9.29 4.47
CA ARG A 163 -1.83 10.70 4.88
C ARG A 163 -2.97 11.24 5.74
N ASP A 164 -3.96 10.41 6.08
CA ASP A 164 -5.13 10.87 6.84
C ASP A 164 -4.72 11.40 8.22
N SER A 165 -3.62 10.87 8.75
CA SER A 165 -2.98 11.35 9.95
C SER A 165 -1.51 10.96 9.96
N ALA A 166 -0.72 11.63 10.79
CA ALA A 166 0.65 11.25 11.06
C ALA A 166 0.98 11.48 12.54
N GLY A 167 1.97 10.77 13.03
CA GLY A 167 2.49 11.00 14.37
C GLY A 167 3.92 10.55 14.53
N LEU A 168 4.58 11.10 15.53
CA LEU A 168 5.96 10.81 15.86
C LEU A 168 6.14 10.88 17.37
N GLN A 169 6.83 9.88 17.92
CA GLN A 169 7.26 9.87 19.30
C GLN A 169 8.77 10.08 19.41
N VAL A 170 9.17 10.74 20.49
CA VAL A 170 10.57 11.00 20.87
C VAL A 170 10.74 10.51 22.30
N LEU A 171 11.33 9.34 22.47
CA LEU A 171 11.66 8.81 23.79
C LEU A 171 13.08 9.25 24.16
N VAL A 172 13.22 10.14 25.15
CA VAL A 172 14.50 10.65 25.63
C VAL A 172 14.85 10.13 27.02
N TRP A 173 16.13 9.93 27.28
CA TRP A 173 16.67 9.57 28.59
C TRP A 173 18.06 10.17 28.76
N ASP A 174 18.60 10.14 29.99
CA ASP A 174 19.82 10.85 30.37
C ASP A 174 19.75 12.37 30.04
N HIS A 175 18.56 12.98 30.19
CA HIS A 175 18.24 14.34 29.72
C HIS A 175 18.39 15.45 30.78
N ASP A 176 18.86 15.13 31.98
CA ASP A 176 19.16 16.11 33.05
C ASP A 176 17.99 17.06 33.46
N LEU A 177 16.73 16.66 33.28
CA LEU A 177 15.56 17.46 33.70
C LEU A 177 15.09 17.06 35.11
N ASP A 178 14.65 18.06 35.89
CA ASP A 178 14.04 17.85 37.20
C ASP A 178 12.54 17.49 37.09
N ASP A 179 12.06 16.67 38.02
CA ASP A 179 10.68 16.14 38.06
C ASP A 179 9.56 17.19 38.20
N VAL A 180 9.89 18.43 38.53
CA VAL A 180 8.94 19.49 38.90
C VAL A 180 8.39 20.25 37.68
N GLU A 181 8.93 20.01 36.48
CA GLU A 181 8.69 20.86 35.31
C GLU A 181 7.66 20.36 34.29
N ILE A 182 7.08 19.16 34.48
CA ILE A 182 6.16 18.57 33.48
C ILE A 182 4.68 18.91 33.80
N PRO A 183 3.94 19.54 32.88
CA PRO A 183 2.52 19.81 33.06
C PRO A 183 1.67 18.54 33.27
N ARG A 184 0.77 18.56 34.26
CA ARG A 184 -0.04 17.37 34.65
C ARG A 184 -1.04 16.92 33.59
N ASP A 185 -1.53 17.86 32.80
CA ASP A 185 -2.44 17.62 31.67
C ASP A 185 -1.74 16.81 30.57
N ARG A 186 -0.46 17.12 30.27
CA ARG A 186 0.35 16.35 29.31
C ARG A 186 0.63 14.92 29.78
N LEU A 187 0.83 14.73 31.09
CA LEU A 187 1.11 13.41 31.68
C LEU A 187 -0.11 12.47 31.71
N ASN A 188 -1.31 13.02 31.87
CA ASN A 188 -2.53 12.24 32.14
C ASN A 188 -3.53 12.25 30.97
N ASP A 189 -3.11 12.62 29.76
CA ASP A 189 -4.01 12.61 28.60
C ASP A 189 -4.35 11.17 28.19
N MET A 190 -5.55 10.72 28.55
CA MET A 190 -6.05 9.35 28.32
C MET A 190 -6.20 8.98 26.84
N LEU A 191 -6.25 9.98 25.95
CA LEU A 191 -6.41 9.78 24.50
C LEU A 191 -5.08 9.78 23.74
N PHE A 192 -3.95 9.99 24.44
CA PHE A 192 -2.61 10.01 23.87
C PHE A 192 -2.47 10.91 22.64
N ARG A 193 -2.99 12.13 22.77
CA ARG A 193 -2.99 13.17 21.74
C ARG A 193 -1.63 13.86 21.64
N SER A 194 -1.46 14.68 20.61
CA SER A 194 -0.32 15.55 20.39
C SER A 194 -0.01 16.40 21.62
N GLY A 195 1.27 16.47 21.97
CA GLY A 195 1.74 17.08 23.20
C GLY A 195 1.74 16.15 24.41
N SER A 196 1.18 14.92 24.33
CA SER A 196 1.24 13.96 25.45
C SER A 196 2.67 13.63 25.85
N ILE A 197 2.87 13.40 27.15
CA ILE A 197 4.13 12.91 27.73
C ILE A 197 3.87 11.65 28.56
N ARG A 198 4.75 10.65 28.45
CA ARG A 198 4.82 9.54 29.41
C ARG A 198 6.16 9.52 30.11
N LYS A 199 6.14 9.27 31.42
CA LYS A 199 7.33 9.16 32.25
C LYS A 199 7.50 7.71 32.69
N SER A 200 8.72 7.19 32.52
CA SER A 200 9.13 5.87 32.99
C SER A 200 9.77 5.93 34.37
N SER A 201 9.75 4.83 35.12
CA SER A 201 10.42 4.74 36.43
C SER A 201 11.94 4.91 36.35
N ASN A 202 12.54 4.65 35.18
CA ASN A 202 13.97 4.86 34.95
C ASN A 202 14.34 6.33 34.64
N GLY A 203 13.36 7.24 34.68
CA GLY A 203 13.54 8.66 34.38
C GLY A 203 13.38 9.03 32.91
N SER A 204 13.11 8.09 32.00
CA SER A 204 12.88 8.40 30.58
C SER A 204 11.57 9.16 30.35
N LEU A 205 11.56 10.04 29.36
CA LEU A 205 10.40 10.82 28.94
C LEU A 205 10.06 10.53 27.48
N LEU A 206 8.83 10.09 27.23
CA LEU A 206 8.26 9.90 25.91
C LEU A 206 7.43 11.12 25.52
N PHE A 207 7.87 11.88 24.52
CA PHE A 207 7.10 12.97 23.90
C PHE A 207 6.36 12.45 22.68
N VAL A 208 5.15 12.93 22.44
CA VAL A 208 4.32 12.49 21.32
C VAL A 208 3.73 13.69 20.59
N TYR A 209 3.86 13.68 19.27
CA TYR A 209 3.33 14.68 18.37
C TYR A 209 2.47 14.00 17.34
N LYS A 210 1.25 14.47 17.15
CA LYS A 210 0.28 13.88 16.23
C LYS A 210 -0.47 14.97 15.51
N THR A 211 -0.93 14.64 14.33
CA THR A 211 -1.84 15.45 13.55
C THR A 211 -2.79 14.51 12.80
N ALA A 212 -4.03 14.92 12.68
CA ALA A 212 -5.00 14.24 11.85
C ALA A 212 -5.64 15.28 10.95
N SER A 213 -5.52 15.06 9.65
CA SER A 213 -6.15 15.89 8.65
C SER A 213 -6.70 14.98 7.57
N GLU A 214 -8.01 14.87 7.53
CA GLU A 214 -8.70 14.17 6.44
C GLU A 214 -8.36 14.80 5.08
N ILE A 215 -7.93 16.07 5.09
CA ILE A 215 -7.75 16.89 3.90
C ILE A 215 -6.54 17.82 4.05
N GLY A 216 -5.47 17.53 3.32
CA GLY A 216 -4.30 18.38 3.16
C GLY A 216 -3.58 18.11 1.84
N ASP A 217 -2.46 18.77 1.60
CA ASP A 217 -1.50 18.47 0.54
C ASP A 217 -0.33 17.63 1.11
N LEU A 218 0.42 16.92 0.25
CA LEU A 218 1.59 16.16 0.70
C LEU A 218 2.62 17.11 1.35
N GLY A 219 3.04 16.78 2.57
CA GLY A 219 3.95 17.54 3.43
C GLY A 219 3.27 18.33 4.54
N ASP A 220 1.93 18.46 4.54
CA ASP A 220 1.21 19.25 5.55
C ASP A 220 1.32 18.61 6.95
N ASN A 221 1.23 17.28 7.02
CA ASN A 221 1.27 16.58 8.30
C ASN A 221 2.65 16.72 8.95
N THR A 222 3.72 16.43 8.23
CA THR A 222 5.08 16.59 8.76
C THR A 222 5.44 18.04 9.04
N SER A 223 4.91 19.01 8.28
CA SER A 223 5.05 20.44 8.60
C SER A 223 4.40 20.76 9.95
N SER A 224 3.20 20.24 10.20
CA SER A 224 2.50 20.40 11.48
C SER A 224 3.25 19.74 12.64
N LEU A 225 3.85 18.56 12.41
CA LEU A 225 4.71 17.89 13.39
C LEU A 225 5.97 18.71 13.70
N ARG A 226 6.63 19.28 12.68
CA ARG A 226 7.81 20.16 12.83
C ARG A 226 7.48 21.39 13.67
N GLU A 227 6.36 22.05 13.38
CA GLU A 227 5.91 23.22 14.15
C GLU A 227 5.63 22.87 15.61
N SER A 228 4.94 21.76 15.85
CA SER A 228 4.62 21.28 17.21
C SER A 228 5.90 21.03 18.02
N MET A 229 6.90 20.35 17.44
CA MET A 229 8.19 20.08 18.09
C MET A 229 9.00 21.35 18.34
N LEU A 230 9.04 22.27 17.37
CA LEU A 230 9.75 23.55 17.50
C LEU A 230 9.16 24.41 18.64
N SER A 231 7.85 24.31 18.86
CA SER A 231 7.13 25.04 19.90
C SER A 231 7.21 24.41 21.30
N ASP A 232 7.75 23.19 21.42
CA ASP A 232 7.84 22.48 22.70
C ASP A 232 9.14 22.81 23.47
N ASP A 233 9.05 23.81 24.34
CA ASP A 233 10.14 24.25 25.22
C ASP A 233 10.69 23.12 26.11
N LEU A 234 9.89 22.13 26.49
CA LEU A 234 10.32 21.05 27.37
C LEU A 234 11.18 20.03 26.62
N LEU A 235 10.79 19.69 25.39
CA LEU A 235 11.65 18.91 24.50
C LEU A 235 12.96 19.67 24.24
N ALA A 236 12.87 20.95 23.88
CA ALA A 236 14.05 21.77 23.62
C ALA A 236 15.03 21.81 24.82
N LYS A 237 14.50 21.89 26.05
CA LYS A 237 15.30 21.85 27.28
C LYS A 237 15.93 20.47 27.52
N ALA A 238 15.19 19.38 27.27
CA ALA A 238 15.73 18.01 27.38
C ALA A 238 16.95 17.82 26.45
N LEU A 239 16.91 18.40 25.26
CA LEU A 239 17.98 18.32 24.26
C LEU A 239 19.25 19.11 24.65
N SER A 240 19.21 19.93 25.70
CA SER A 240 20.41 20.58 26.26
C SER A 240 21.23 19.67 27.17
N GLY A 241 20.73 18.49 27.58
CA GLY A 241 21.48 17.54 28.40
C GLY A 241 22.72 17.00 27.67
N GLU A 242 23.86 16.85 28.35
CA GLU A 242 25.13 16.49 27.71
C GLU A 242 25.18 15.02 27.27
N ASN A 243 24.45 14.15 27.98
CA ASN A 243 24.42 12.71 27.74
C ASN A 243 23.09 12.23 27.15
N VAL A 244 22.21 13.17 26.77
CA VAL A 244 20.86 12.87 26.31
C VAL A 244 20.89 11.92 25.12
N LYS A 245 20.01 10.94 25.13
CA LYS A 245 19.82 9.99 24.03
C LYS A 245 18.35 9.96 23.63
N ALA A 246 18.08 9.49 22.42
CA ALA A 246 16.70 9.33 21.97
C ALA A 246 16.48 8.09 21.12
N ASN A 247 15.23 7.63 21.18
CA ASN A 247 14.62 6.64 20.31
C ASN A 247 13.41 7.30 19.63
N ILE A 248 13.39 7.25 18.30
CA ILE A 248 12.40 7.94 17.48
C ILE A 248 11.61 6.91 16.68
N VAL A 249 10.29 6.96 16.79
CA VAL A 249 9.37 6.12 16.00
C VAL A 249 8.25 7.01 15.49
N GLY A 250 7.94 6.90 14.20
CA GLY A 250 6.90 7.70 13.57
C GLY A 250 6.08 6.89 12.58
N HIS A 251 4.96 7.48 12.19
CA HIS A 251 3.98 6.83 11.34
C HIS A 251 3.20 7.83 10.50
N THR A 252 2.88 7.44 9.27
CA THR A 252 1.81 8.05 8.48
C THR A 252 0.71 7.02 8.24
N ARG A 253 -0.53 7.41 8.51
CA ARG A 253 -1.67 6.50 8.56
C ARG A 253 -2.64 6.78 7.42
N TRP A 254 -3.04 5.71 6.74
CA TRP A 254 -4.33 5.61 6.08
C TRP A 254 -5.26 4.84 7.00
N ALA A 255 -6.39 5.44 7.38
CA ALA A 255 -7.37 4.81 8.25
C ALA A 255 -8.16 3.70 7.53
N SER A 256 -7.84 2.44 7.81
CA SER A 256 -8.62 1.25 7.40
C SER A 256 -9.67 0.85 8.45
N VAL A 257 -9.29 0.90 9.73
CA VAL A 257 -10.16 0.63 10.88
C VAL A 257 -10.08 1.81 11.86
N GLY A 258 -11.23 2.38 12.22
CA GLY A 258 -11.34 3.50 13.17
C GLY A 258 -11.24 4.88 12.53
N LEU A 259 -11.85 5.88 13.18
CA LEU A 259 -12.00 7.26 12.68
C LEU A 259 -10.66 7.94 12.37
N ILE A 260 -10.65 8.88 11.44
CA ILE A 260 -9.52 9.80 11.25
C ILE A 260 -9.55 10.81 12.39
N SER A 261 -8.65 10.67 13.34
CA SER A 261 -8.54 11.55 14.50
C SER A 261 -7.16 11.42 15.11
N GLU A 262 -6.77 12.42 15.89
CA GLU A 262 -5.46 12.46 16.53
C GLU A 262 -5.25 11.30 17.52
N SER A 263 -6.31 10.86 18.23
CA SER A 263 -6.24 9.71 19.14
C SER A 263 -6.01 8.38 18.42
N ASN A 264 -6.50 8.25 17.18
CA ASN A 264 -6.28 7.08 16.33
C ASN A 264 -5.00 7.16 15.49
N ALA A 265 -4.37 8.33 15.39
CA ALA A 265 -3.07 8.47 14.74
C ALA A 265 -2.02 7.71 15.54
N HIS A 266 -1.16 6.96 14.84
CA HIS A 266 -0.07 6.23 15.48
C HIS A 266 1.09 7.18 15.78
N PRO A 267 1.91 6.95 16.82
CA PRO A 267 1.93 5.77 17.71
C PRO A 267 0.73 5.66 18.65
N VAL A 268 0.31 4.44 18.96
CA VAL A 268 -0.68 4.13 20.00
C VAL A 268 0.02 3.52 21.23
N GLU A 269 -0.51 3.77 22.42
CA GLU A 269 0.07 3.27 23.68
C GLU A 269 -0.74 2.12 24.31
N SER A 270 -0.25 1.52 25.40
CA SER A 270 -1.01 0.65 26.30
C SER A 270 -1.78 1.47 27.35
N SER A 271 -2.72 0.86 28.07
CA SER A 271 -3.56 1.57 29.04
C SER A 271 -2.75 2.10 30.22
N ILE A 272 -3.09 3.31 30.65
CA ILE A 272 -2.38 4.05 31.70
C ILE A 272 -2.76 3.49 33.07
N GLY A 273 -1.76 3.05 33.84
CA GLY A 273 -1.88 2.60 35.23
C GLY A 273 -0.54 2.78 35.96
N ASP A 274 -0.30 2.05 37.07
CA ASP A 274 1.00 2.05 37.78
C ASP A 274 2.14 1.35 36.99
N GLN A 275 1.97 1.15 35.69
CA GLN A 275 2.83 0.32 34.85
C GLN A 275 3.55 1.16 33.80
N GLU A 276 4.68 0.63 33.33
CA GLU A 276 5.47 1.23 32.25
C GLU A 276 4.71 1.23 30.93
N SER A 277 4.69 2.37 30.23
CA SER A 277 4.01 2.51 28.95
C SER A 277 4.68 1.68 27.86
N ILE A 278 3.87 1.05 27.02
CA ILE A 278 4.30 0.41 25.77
C ILE A 278 3.68 1.18 24.61
N THR A 279 4.43 1.36 23.52
CA THR A 279 3.95 2.05 22.32
C THR A 279 4.20 1.23 21.08
N THR A 280 3.31 1.34 20.10
CA THR A 280 3.49 0.72 18.79
C THR A 280 3.00 1.61 17.65
N VAL A 281 3.57 1.39 16.47
CA VAL A 281 3.06 1.85 15.17
C VAL A 281 2.82 0.62 14.30
N GLN A 282 1.73 0.61 13.55
CA GLN A 282 1.30 -0.54 12.75
C GLN A 282 0.95 -0.13 11.32
N ASN A 283 1.40 -0.96 10.37
CA ASN A 283 0.91 -1.02 9.01
C ASN A 283 0.12 -2.31 8.81
N GLY A 284 -1.01 -2.20 8.12
CA GLY A 284 -1.92 -3.33 7.91
C GLY A 284 -2.90 -3.48 9.07
N ASP A 285 -3.70 -4.55 9.02
CA ASP A 285 -4.88 -4.74 9.85
C ASP A 285 -4.75 -6.02 10.68
N ILE A 286 -5.18 -5.95 11.95
CA ILE A 286 -5.39 -7.11 12.82
C ILE A 286 -6.83 -7.59 12.62
N ASP A 287 -7.05 -8.58 11.76
CA ASP A 287 -8.40 -9.02 11.37
C ASP A 287 -9.22 -9.57 12.55
N ASN A 288 -8.54 -10.19 13.52
CA ASN A 288 -9.15 -10.77 14.73
C ASN A 288 -9.12 -9.83 15.95
N TYR A 289 -8.99 -8.50 15.77
CA TYR A 289 -8.85 -7.55 16.88
C TYR A 289 -9.99 -7.65 17.91
N ALA A 290 -11.24 -7.81 17.45
CA ALA A 290 -12.41 -7.91 18.34
C ALA A 290 -12.36 -9.18 19.21
N ASP A 291 -11.93 -10.30 18.63
CA ASP A 291 -11.76 -11.57 19.35
C ASP A 291 -10.63 -11.48 20.36
N LEU A 292 -9.54 -10.78 20.04
CA LEU A 292 -8.43 -10.54 20.96
C LEU A 292 -8.85 -9.65 22.13
N ILE A 293 -9.61 -8.58 21.86
CA ILE A 293 -10.17 -7.72 22.92
C ILE A 293 -11.02 -8.54 23.88
N ALA A 294 -11.91 -9.39 23.36
CA ALA A 294 -12.78 -10.23 24.19
C ALA A 294 -12.01 -11.33 24.94
N SER A 295 -11.19 -12.10 24.24
CA SER A 295 -10.49 -13.28 24.78
C SER A 295 -9.43 -12.92 25.81
N PHE A 296 -8.76 -11.79 25.60
CA PHE A 296 -7.75 -11.27 26.52
C PHE A 296 -8.30 -10.14 27.39
N GLU A 297 -9.61 -9.92 27.47
CA GLU A 297 -10.24 -8.88 28.32
C GLU A 297 -9.47 -7.55 28.27
N LEU A 298 -9.21 -7.05 27.06
CA LEU A 298 -8.45 -5.81 26.86
C LEU A 298 -9.38 -4.61 27.05
N GLU A 299 -8.93 -3.62 27.80
CA GLU A 299 -9.67 -2.37 27.97
C GLU A 299 -9.20 -1.34 26.94
N ILE A 300 -10.11 -0.88 26.09
CA ILE A 300 -9.84 0.12 25.06
C ILE A 300 -10.52 1.43 25.45
N PRO A 301 -9.79 2.55 25.65
CA PRO A 301 -10.39 3.83 26.01
C PRO A 301 -11.44 4.32 24.98
N ASN A 302 -12.54 4.89 25.49
CA ASN A 302 -13.55 5.53 24.66
C ASN A 302 -12.92 6.66 23.84
N GLY A 303 -13.08 6.61 22.51
CA GLY A 303 -12.48 7.58 21.58
C GLY A 303 -11.25 7.08 20.83
N ILE A 304 -10.73 5.89 21.17
CA ILE A 304 -9.77 5.14 20.36
C ILE A 304 -10.52 3.98 19.70
N THR A 305 -10.56 3.99 18.37
CA THR A 305 -11.33 3.04 17.55
C THR A 305 -10.47 2.25 16.57
N THR A 306 -9.16 2.48 16.56
CA THR A 306 -8.19 1.77 15.71
C THR A 306 -7.87 0.38 16.28
N ASP A 307 -7.75 -0.62 15.42
CA ASP A 307 -7.35 -1.99 15.76
C ASP A 307 -5.92 -2.05 16.31
N ALA A 308 -5.06 -1.13 15.87
CA ALA A 308 -3.66 -1.04 16.29
C ALA A 308 -3.48 -0.91 17.82
N ARG A 309 -4.51 -0.45 18.54
CA ARG A 309 -4.50 -0.37 20.01
C ARG A 309 -4.41 -1.75 20.68
N VAL A 310 -4.82 -2.83 20.01
CA VAL A 310 -4.68 -4.20 20.53
C VAL A 310 -3.21 -4.59 20.71
N GLY A 311 -2.33 -4.10 19.84
CA GLY A 311 -0.89 -4.39 19.87
C GLY A 311 -0.20 -4.09 21.21
N PRO A 312 -0.16 -2.83 21.66
CA PRO A 312 0.50 -2.45 22.90
C PRO A 312 -0.22 -3.00 24.13
N GLU A 313 -1.56 -3.11 24.12
CA GLU A 313 -2.33 -3.67 25.25
C GLU A 313 -2.00 -5.15 25.49
N LEU A 314 -1.99 -5.96 24.42
CA LEU A 314 -1.68 -7.38 24.54
C LEU A 314 -0.20 -7.60 24.93
N TRP A 315 0.70 -6.77 24.42
CA TRP A 315 2.11 -6.79 24.83
C TRP A 315 2.26 -6.47 26.33
N GLN A 316 1.58 -5.42 26.81
CA GLN A 316 1.58 -5.04 28.22
C GLN A 316 1.02 -6.17 29.10
N LYS A 317 -0.12 -6.75 28.72
CA LYS A 317 -0.75 -7.86 29.47
C LYS A 317 0.15 -9.08 29.60
N ASN A 318 0.86 -9.44 28.51
CA ASN A 318 1.86 -10.50 28.54
C ASN A 318 3.04 -10.17 29.48
N LYS A 319 3.53 -8.93 29.48
CA LYS A 319 4.62 -8.48 30.36
C LYS A 319 4.22 -8.53 31.84
N ILE A 320 3.00 -8.08 32.17
CA ILE A 320 2.43 -8.16 33.52
C ILE A 320 2.31 -9.61 34.00
N SER A 321 2.10 -10.55 33.08
CA SER A 321 2.05 -11.99 33.36
C SER A 321 3.43 -12.62 33.61
N GLY A 322 4.50 -11.83 33.71
CA GLY A 322 5.86 -12.28 34.00
C GLY A 322 6.67 -12.72 32.79
N ILE A 323 6.18 -12.47 31.57
CA ILE A 323 6.89 -12.77 30.32
C ILE A 323 7.91 -11.66 30.04
N SER A 324 9.14 -12.00 29.62
CA SER A 324 10.14 -11.01 29.25
C SER A 324 9.66 -10.12 28.08
N THR A 325 10.06 -8.85 28.05
CA THR A 325 9.62 -7.85 27.06
C THR A 325 9.64 -8.39 25.62
N GLU A 326 10.76 -8.98 25.18
CA GLU A 326 10.89 -9.55 23.82
C GLU A 326 9.88 -10.69 23.57
N LYS A 327 9.77 -11.64 24.50
CA LYS A 327 8.84 -12.77 24.35
C LYS A 327 7.39 -12.31 24.43
N ALA A 328 7.10 -11.28 25.21
CA ALA A 328 5.78 -10.69 25.34
C ALA A 328 5.33 -10.03 24.02
N PHE A 329 6.25 -9.32 23.35
CA PHE A 329 6.03 -8.76 22.01
C PHE A 329 5.80 -9.87 20.97
N MET A 330 6.69 -10.86 20.94
CA MET A 330 6.57 -12.01 20.03
C MET A 330 5.24 -12.73 20.21
N SER A 331 4.83 -12.98 21.45
CA SER A 331 3.57 -13.61 21.80
C SER A 331 2.37 -12.78 21.33
N ALA A 332 2.40 -11.46 21.53
CA ALA A 332 1.33 -10.58 21.07
C ALA A 332 1.14 -10.69 19.55
N VAL A 333 2.19 -10.46 18.77
CA VAL A 333 2.11 -10.49 17.29
C VAL A 333 1.76 -11.89 16.75
N ARG A 334 2.21 -12.95 17.43
CA ARG A 334 1.86 -14.32 17.05
C ARG A 334 0.35 -14.57 17.07
N ASN A 335 -0.40 -13.90 17.94
CA ASN A 335 -1.87 -14.04 18.04
C ASN A 335 -2.64 -13.24 16.97
N PHE A 336 -1.99 -12.37 16.19
CA PHE A 336 -2.69 -11.56 15.18
C PHE A 336 -3.01 -12.38 13.94
N GLU A 337 -4.26 -12.36 13.49
CA GLU A 337 -4.65 -12.78 12.14
C GLU A 337 -4.67 -11.55 11.22
N GLY A 338 -4.42 -11.76 9.93
CA GLY A 338 -4.26 -10.68 8.95
C GLY A 338 -2.81 -10.44 8.52
N SER A 339 -2.54 -9.22 8.06
CA SER A 339 -1.22 -8.82 7.56
C SER A 339 -0.77 -7.55 8.24
N VAL A 340 0.34 -7.65 8.97
CA VAL A 340 0.84 -6.60 9.88
C VAL A 340 2.35 -6.42 9.75
N ALA A 341 2.79 -5.17 9.67
CA ALA A 341 4.14 -4.76 10.02
C ALA A 341 4.06 -3.82 11.21
N ILE A 342 4.79 -4.11 12.28
CA ILE A 342 4.67 -3.40 13.55
C ILE A 342 6.06 -3.03 14.07
N ALA A 343 6.22 -1.80 14.54
CA ALA A 343 7.37 -1.36 15.33
C ALA A 343 6.89 -0.94 16.71
N GLY A 344 7.58 -1.38 17.75
CA GLY A 344 7.16 -1.22 19.13
C GLY A 344 8.31 -0.87 20.07
N VAL A 345 8.00 -0.08 21.09
CA VAL A 345 8.94 0.39 22.11
C VAL A 345 8.33 0.19 23.50
N ASP A 346 9.12 -0.41 24.38
CA ASP A 346 8.88 -0.47 25.82
C ASP A 346 9.61 0.71 26.46
N VAL A 347 8.89 1.68 27.03
CA VAL A 347 9.47 2.94 27.55
C VAL A 347 10.46 2.66 28.70
N SER A 348 10.38 1.49 29.34
CA SER A 348 11.36 1.06 30.37
C SER A 348 12.68 0.52 29.80
N GLN A 349 12.74 0.19 28.50
CA GLN A 349 13.92 -0.28 27.77
C GLN A 349 14.17 0.61 26.55
N PRO A 350 14.45 1.91 26.76
CA PRO A 350 14.48 2.91 25.69
C PRO A 350 15.53 2.63 24.60
N GLU A 351 16.57 1.86 24.92
CA GLU A 351 17.63 1.45 24.02
C GLU A 351 17.22 0.39 22.98
N ASN A 352 16.02 -0.19 23.08
CA ASN A 352 15.55 -1.23 22.16
C ASN A 352 14.36 -0.79 21.31
N ILE A 353 14.35 -1.22 20.04
CA ILE A 353 13.16 -1.21 19.19
C ILE A 353 12.86 -2.64 18.77
N PHE A 354 11.60 -3.04 18.87
CA PHE A 354 11.11 -4.35 18.44
C PHE A 354 10.30 -4.20 17.16
N LEU A 355 10.63 -4.99 16.15
CA LEU A 355 9.98 -5.01 14.85
C LEU A 355 9.39 -6.39 14.60
N SER A 356 8.24 -6.45 13.93
CA SER A 356 7.74 -7.72 13.40
C SER A 356 6.97 -7.52 12.11
N VAL A 357 7.04 -8.52 11.23
CA VAL A 357 6.23 -8.60 10.01
C VAL A 357 5.58 -9.99 9.95
N LYS A 358 4.26 -10.03 9.75
CA LYS A 358 3.46 -11.24 9.63
C LYS A 358 2.40 -11.06 8.54
N GLY A 359 2.14 -12.11 7.78
CA GLY A 359 1.22 -12.06 6.64
C GLY A 359 1.88 -11.55 5.36
N SER A 360 1.09 -11.34 4.30
CA SER A 360 1.57 -10.97 2.97
C SER A 360 1.34 -9.49 2.65
N GLY A 361 2.25 -8.89 1.88
CA GLY A 361 2.09 -7.52 1.38
C GLY A 361 2.55 -6.40 2.31
N GLN A 362 2.97 -6.70 3.54
CA GLN A 362 3.70 -5.77 4.39
C GLN A 362 5.18 -6.14 4.44
N ALA A 363 6.06 -5.14 4.55
CA ALA A 363 7.48 -5.31 4.75
C ALA A 363 8.04 -4.19 5.63
N LEU A 364 9.17 -4.44 6.26
CA LEU A 364 10.01 -3.42 6.88
C LEU A 364 11.41 -3.53 6.29
N TYR A 365 12.10 -2.40 6.21
CA TYR A 365 13.45 -2.28 5.69
C TYR A 365 14.30 -1.66 6.78
N VAL A 366 15.28 -2.41 7.28
CA VAL A 366 16.22 -1.94 8.30
C VAL A 366 17.50 -1.51 7.61
N GLY A 367 17.60 -0.22 7.34
CA GLY A 367 18.78 0.45 6.82
C GLY A 367 19.90 0.56 7.86
N LEU A 368 21.14 0.39 7.39
CA LEU A 368 22.34 0.50 8.22
C LEU A 368 23.19 1.71 7.80
N THR A 369 23.65 2.47 8.80
CA THR A 369 24.68 3.51 8.66
C THR A 369 25.81 3.26 9.66
N GLU A 370 26.81 4.14 9.75
CA GLU A 370 27.94 3.98 10.69
C GLU A 370 27.50 3.86 12.16
N ASP A 371 26.49 4.64 12.54
CA ASP A 371 26.09 4.90 13.93
C ASP A 371 24.58 4.81 14.16
N ALA A 372 23.79 4.38 13.17
CA ALA A 372 22.33 4.31 13.30
C ALA A 372 21.71 3.12 12.57
N TYR A 373 20.57 2.69 13.11
CA TYR A 373 19.56 1.93 12.38
C TYR A 373 18.44 2.86 11.93
N LEU A 374 18.03 2.70 10.67
CA LEU A 374 16.88 3.37 10.10
C LEU A 374 15.87 2.32 9.68
N VAL A 375 14.67 2.38 10.23
CA VAL A 375 13.59 1.47 9.84
C VAL A 375 12.62 2.25 8.98
N ALA A 376 12.24 1.70 7.83
CA ALA A 376 11.17 2.24 7.01
C ALA A 376 10.28 1.12 6.49
N SER A 377 9.00 1.38 6.24
CA SER A 377 8.12 0.41 5.58
C SER A 377 8.32 0.34 4.06
N GLU A 378 9.06 1.27 3.47
CA GLU A 378 9.48 1.27 2.07
C GLU A 378 10.92 1.82 1.96
N PRO A 379 11.72 1.39 0.97
CA PRO A 379 13.08 1.89 0.80
C PRO A 379 13.16 3.42 0.63
N TYR A 380 12.11 4.07 0.15
CA TYR A 380 12.04 5.54 0.00
C TYR A 380 12.30 6.29 1.31
N GLY A 381 11.92 5.71 2.45
CA GLY A 381 12.19 6.29 3.76
C GLY A 381 13.67 6.20 4.19
N LEU A 382 14.50 5.43 3.47
CA LEU A 382 15.91 5.17 3.80
C LEU A 382 16.89 5.93 2.90
N VAL A 383 16.55 6.11 1.62
CA VAL A 383 17.49 6.48 0.54
C VAL A 383 18.20 7.82 0.73
N GLU A 384 17.66 8.73 1.53
CA GLU A 384 18.36 9.98 1.91
C GLU A 384 19.66 9.69 2.67
N ILE A 385 19.74 8.58 3.39
CA ILE A 385 20.82 8.31 4.33
C ILE A 385 21.62 7.08 3.90
N THR A 386 20.92 5.99 3.62
CA THR A 386 21.50 4.72 3.24
C THR A 386 20.70 4.02 2.16
N ASN A 387 21.42 3.38 1.26
CA ASN A 387 20.85 2.51 0.25
C ASN A 387 21.00 1.02 0.60
N ARG A 388 21.67 0.68 1.72
CA ARG A 388 21.88 -0.69 2.20
C ARG A 388 20.90 -1.02 3.32
N TYR A 389 20.17 -2.11 3.17
CA TYR A 389 19.14 -2.50 4.15
C TYR A 389 18.96 -4.02 4.24
N LEU A 390 18.45 -4.47 5.39
CA LEU A 390 17.84 -5.78 5.56
C LEU A 390 16.34 -5.69 5.26
N LYS A 391 15.83 -6.47 4.31
CA LYS A 391 14.37 -6.61 4.09
C LYS A 391 13.80 -7.61 5.11
N VAL A 392 12.73 -7.23 5.77
CA VAL A 392 11.97 -8.06 6.71
C VAL A 392 10.63 -8.39 6.04
N ASP A 393 10.42 -9.66 5.70
CA ASP A 393 9.28 -10.12 4.92
C ASP A 393 8.49 -11.17 5.70
N GLY A 394 7.17 -10.94 5.84
CA GLY A 394 6.28 -11.80 6.60
C GLY A 394 6.05 -13.18 5.98
N GLU A 395 6.36 -13.37 4.69
CA GLU A 395 6.16 -14.65 3.98
C GLU A 395 7.42 -15.48 3.81
N GLU A 396 8.60 -14.90 4.03
CA GLU A 396 9.88 -15.59 3.87
C GLU A 396 10.11 -16.62 4.98
N LEU A 397 10.45 -17.85 4.57
CA LEU A 397 10.83 -18.93 5.48
C LEU A 397 12.31 -18.82 5.83
N ILE A 398 12.61 -18.30 7.02
CA ILE A 398 13.99 -18.16 7.51
C ILE A 398 14.45 -19.32 8.41
N SER A 399 13.56 -20.28 8.70
CA SER A 399 13.84 -21.43 9.58
C SER A 399 13.32 -22.76 9.02
N LYS A 400 13.83 -23.86 9.58
CA LYS A 400 13.33 -25.21 9.31
C LYS A 400 11.98 -25.52 9.98
N SER A 401 11.53 -24.69 10.92
CA SER A 401 10.26 -24.89 11.63
C SER A 401 9.03 -24.62 10.76
N GLY A 402 9.20 -24.02 9.57
CA GLY A 402 8.11 -23.80 8.62
C GLY A 402 7.14 -22.69 9.04
N GLU A 403 7.38 -22.02 10.16
CA GLU A 403 6.57 -20.90 10.63
C GLU A 403 6.97 -19.63 9.87
N LYS A 404 5.97 -18.99 9.25
CA LYS A 404 6.13 -17.72 8.53
C LYS A 404 6.08 -16.53 9.49
N GLY A 405 6.75 -15.45 9.13
CA GLY A 405 6.83 -14.22 9.88
C GLY A 405 8.13 -14.07 10.68
N GLN A 406 8.51 -12.83 10.92
CA GLN A 406 9.81 -12.48 11.46
C GLN A 406 9.68 -11.48 12.61
N VAL A 407 10.58 -11.58 13.59
CA VAL A 407 10.73 -10.63 14.70
C VAL A 407 12.17 -10.16 14.75
N ILE A 408 12.39 -8.86 14.87
CA ILE A 408 13.72 -8.25 14.97
C ILE A 408 13.80 -7.38 16.20
N ARG A 409 14.87 -7.53 16.98
CA ARG A 409 15.25 -6.57 18.02
C ARG A 409 16.45 -5.76 17.55
N LEU A 410 16.32 -4.43 17.66
CA LEU A 410 17.39 -3.46 17.43
C LEU A 410 17.95 -3.00 18.77
N ASP A 411 19.28 -2.98 18.91
CA ASP A 411 19.97 -2.48 20.10
C ASP A 411 20.74 -1.19 19.80
N MET A 412 20.41 -0.10 20.49
CA MET A 412 21.04 1.19 20.27
C MET A 412 22.55 1.15 20.46
N ASN A 413 23.06 0.39 21.43
CA ASN A 413 24.50 0.42 21.76
C ASN A 413 25.36 -0.12 20.61
N LEU A 414 24.77 -0.94 19.75
CA LEU A 414 25.38 -1.56 18.59
C LEU A 414 24.83 -0.99 17.27
N ALA A 415 24.15 0.16 17.33
CA ALA A 415 23.53 0.78 16.16
C ALA A 415 24.53 0.96 15.00
N GLY A 416 24.11 0.54 13.80
CA GLY A 416 24.93 0.53 12.59
C GLY A 416 25.70 -0.76 12.32
N THR A 417 25.70 -1.74 13.24
CA THR A 417 26.39 -3.03 13.03
C THR A 417 25.40 -4.20 12.85
N LEU A 418 25.88 -5.35 12.36
CA LEU A 418 25.02 -6.54 12.22
C LEU A 418 24.78 -7.26 13.56
N GLU A 419 25.64 -7.05 14.55
CA GLU A 419 25.56 -7.67 15.87
C GLU A 419 24.41 -7.11 16.73
N GLY A 420 24.05 -5.84 16.52
CA GLY A 420 22.90 -5.21 17.18
C GLY A 420 21.53 -5.59 16.57
N LEU A 421 21.53 -6.42 15.51
CA LEU A 421 20.33 -6.93 14.84
C LEU A 421 20.08 -8.40 15.23
N VAL A 422 19.07 -8.65 16.05
CA VAL A 422 18.68 -10.03 16.41
C VAL A 422 17.40 -10.41 15.68
N ARG A 423 17.51 -11.31 14.68
CA ARG A 423 16.38 -11.84 13.91
C ARG A 423 15.91 -13.20 14.46
N LYS A 424 14.61 -13.34 14.70
CA LYS A 424 13.95 -14.55 15.22
C LYS A 424 12.68 -14.91 14.44
N THR A 425 12.29 -16.17 14.50
CA THR A 425 10.93 -16.64 14.14
C THR A 425 10.00 -16.61 15.34
N PHE A 426 8.70 -16.78 15.13
CA PHE A 426 7.73 -16.92 16.23
C PHE A 426 7.95 -18.18 17.08
N ALA A 427 8.58 -19.23 16.54
CA ALA A 427 9.08 -20.40 17.26
C ALA A 427 10.31 -20.10 18.14
N SER A 428 10.78 -18.84 18.14
CA SER A 428 11.99 -18.39 18.84
C SER A 428 13.31 -18.97 18.30
N ASP A 429 13.31 -19.48 17.07
CA ASP A 429 14.55 -19.85 16.38
C ASP A 429 15.32 -18.57 16.03
N THR A 430 16.58 -18.48 16.47
CA THR A 430 17.44 -17.33 16.16
C THR A 430 18.17 -17.55 14.85
N SER A 431 18.10 -16.57 13.95
CA SER A 431 18.80 -16.58 12.66
C SER A 431 19.83 -15.45 12.63
N LYS A 432 21.10 -15.81 12.44
CA LYS A 432 22.18 -14.81 12.33
C LYS A 432 22.03 -14.04 11.02
N VAL A 433 21.97 -12.71 11.12
CA VAL A 433 22.03 -11.82 9.94
C VAL A 433 23.49 -11.67 9.51
N CYS A 434 23.76 -11.76 8.21
CA CYS A 434 25.08 -11.54 7.63
C CYS A 434 25.00 -10.68 6.36
N GLU A 435 26.16 -10.28 5.83
CA GLU A 435 26.26 -9.35 4.69
C GLU A 435 25.48 -9.79 3.44
N LYS A 436 25.37 -11.10 3.19
CA LYS A 436 24.58 -11.63 2.07
C LYS A 436 23.07 -11.47 2.23
N ASP A 437 22.59 -11.20 3.44
CA ASP A 437 21.17 -10.94 3.72
C ASP A 437 20.81 -9.47 3.46
N LEU A 438 21.82 -8.59 3.29
CA LEU A 438 21.60 -7.19 2.97
C LEU A 438 21.38 -7.02 1.47
N SER A 439 20.43 -6.14 1.15
CA SER A 439 20.13 -5.68 -0.21
C SER A 439 20.57 -4.23 -0.37
N GLN A 440 20.76 -3.81 -1.63
CA GLN A 440 21.05 -2.44 -1.97
C GLN A 440 20.03 -1.91 -2.98
N THR A 441 19.56 -0.68 -2.78
CA THR A 441 18.73 0.03 -3.75
C THR A 441 19.56 1.00 -4.60
N GLU A 442 19.21 1.12 -5.88
CA GLU A 442 19.79 2.12 -6.78
C GLU A 442 18.97 3.42 -6.81
N ILE A 443 17.84 3.45 -6.10
CA ILE A 443 16.96 4.63 -6.01
C ILE A 443 17.63 5.69 -5.14
N SER A 444 17.65 6.92 -5.65
CA SER A 444 18.12 8.11 -4.93
C SER A 444 16.95 9.05 -4.61
N THR A 445 17.17 10.02 -3.73
CA THR A 445 16.19 11.08 -3.44
C THR A 445 15.88 11.94 -4.66
N ARG A 446 16.82 12.06 -5.61
CA ARG A 446 16.62 12.74 -6.90
C ARG A 446 15.54 12.08 -7.75
N ASP A 447 15.47 10.75 -7.70
CA ASP A 447 14.53 9.96 -8.52
C ASP A 447 13.08 10.09 -8.02
N ILE A 448 12.90 10.40 -6.72
CA ILE A 448 11.60 10.48 -6.04
C ILE A 448 11.24 11.90 -5.58
N ASP A 449 12.03 12.90 -5.97
CA ASP A 449 11.75 14.30 -5.66
C ASP A 449 10.50 14.76 -6.42
N ARG A 450 9.63 15.53 -5.76
CA ARG A 450 8.43 16.13 -6.39
C ARG A 450 8.76 17.41 -7.15
N GLY A 451 9.91 18.05 -6.87
CA GLY A 451 10.28 19.33 -7.43
C GLY A 451 9.25 20.43 -7.11
N SER A 452 9.05 21.33 -8.07
CA SER A 452 8.09 22.45 -7.94
C SER A 452 6.62 22.07 -8.16
N TYR A 453 6.34 20.80 -8.47
CA TYR A 453 4.99 20.37 -8.80
C TYR A 453 4.12 20.23 -7.55
N LYS A 454 2.84 20.61 -7.67
CA LYS A 454 1.86 20.33 -6.62
C LYS A 454 1.60 18.83 -6.46
N HIS A 455 1.56 18.11 -7.59
CA HIS A 455 1.23 16.69 -7.63
C HIS A 455 2.29 15.89 -8.39
N TYR A 456 2.71 14.74 -7.86
CA TYR A 456 3.55 13.76 -8.56
C TYR A 456 2.92 13.33 -9.88
N LEU A 457 1.59 13.15 -9.94
CA LEU A 457 0.92 12.76 -11.19
C LEU A 457 1.23 13.73 -12.34
N LEU A 458 1.14 15.04 -12.08
CA LEU A 458 1.42 16.04 -13.09
C LEU A 458 2.90 16.04 -13.49
N LYS A 459 3.80 15.96 -12.50
CA LYS A 459 5.24 15.82 -12.75
C LYS A 459 5.50 14.65 -13.70
N GLU A 460 4.89 13.50 -13.44
CA GLU A 460 5.13 12.27 -14.19
C GLU A 460 4.52 12.31 -15.60
N ILE A 461 3.38 13.00 -15.79
CA ILE A 461 2.87 13.29 -17.14
C ILE A 461 3.85 14.20 -17.89
N GLU A 462 4.35 15.27 -17.26
CA GLU A 462 5.29 16.21 -17.89
C GLU A 462 6.69 15.60 -18.12
N GLU A 463 7.09 14.60 -17.32
CA GLU A 463 8.33 13.83 -17.50
C GLU A 463 8.24 12.70 -18.53
N SER A 464 7.03 12.32 -18.95
CA SER A 464 6.77 11.21 -19.87
C SER A 464 7.58 11.27 -21.19
N PRO A 465 7.78 12.44 -21.84
CA PRO A 465 8.66 12.52 -23.02
C PRO A 465 10.09 12.07 -22.74
N SER A 466 10.65 12.44 -21.59
CA SER A 466 12.01 12.05 -21.17
C SER A 466 12.10 10.57 -20.85
N SER A 467 11.07 9.98 -20.23
CA SER A 467 10.99 8.53 -19.96
C SER A 467 10.93 7.72 -21.27
N VAL A 468 10.16 8.19 -22.26
CA VAL A 468 10.10 7.57 -23.59
C VAL A 468 11.45 7.69 -24.30
N ARG A 469 12.06 8.88 -24.31
CA ARG A 469 13.39 9.11 -24.90
C ARG A 469 14.44 8.20 -24.27
N SER A 470 14.40 8.03 -22.95
CA SER A 470 15.28 7.09 -22.21
C SER A 470 15.03 5.63 -22.57
N THR A 471 13.77 5.25 -22.84
CA THR A 471 13.42 3.90 -23.30
C THR A 471 13.98 3.61 -24.69
N LEU A 472 13.99 4.60 -25.59
CA LEU A 472 14.50 4.48 -26.96
C LEU A 472 16.03 4.51 -27.03
N ARG A 473 16.68 5.31 -26.16
CA ARG A 473 18.12 5.55 -26.16
C ARG A 473 18.93 4.24 -26.13
N GLY A 474 19.86 4.11 -27.08
CA GLY A 474 20.73 2.93 -27.24
C GLY A 474 20.02 1.71 -27.85
N ARG A 475 18.69 1.71 -27.93
CA ARG A 475 17.88 0.62 -28.50
C ARG A 475 17.34 0.95 -29.88
N LEU A 476 17.05 2.21 -30.16
CA LEU A 476 16.74 2.71 -31.49
C LEU A 476 17.96 3.48 -32.01
N VAL A 477 18.65 2.91 -33.00
CA VAL A 477 19.94 3.44 -33.49
C VAL A 477 19.84 3.75 -34.97
N LYS A 478 20.27 4.96 -35.36
CA LYS A 478 20.33 5.34 -36.77
C LYS A 478 21.61 4.79 -37.41
N LYS A 479 21.48 4.00 -38.48
CA LYS A 479 22.59 3.47 -39.28
C LYS A 479 23.19 4.55 -40.18
N GLU A 480 24.37 4.30 -40.73
CA GLU A 480 25.04 5.21 -41.68
C GLU A 480 24.20 5.50 -42.94
N ASN A 481 23.37 4.54 -43.38
CA ASN A 481 22.47 4.70 -44.52
C ASN A 481 21.23 5.56 -44.20
N GLY A 482 21.06 6.00 -42.95
CA GLY A 482 19.94 6.82 -42.49
C GLY A 482 18.76 6.03 -41.95
N GLU A 483 18.74 4.70 -42.07
CA GLU A 483 17.66 3.84 -41.57
C GLU A 483 17.81 3.54 -40.08
N PHE A 484 16.69 3.28 -39.40
CA PHE A 484 16.67 2.90 -38.00
C PHE A 484 16.83 1.38 -37.78
N ASP A 485 17.62 1.04 -36.77
CA ASP A 485 17.84 -0.30 -36.27
C ASP A 485 17.29 -0.44 -34.85
N VAL A 486 16.71 -1.60 -34.55
CA VAL A 486 16.30 -1.94 -33.17
C VAL A 486 17.31 -2.91 -32.59
N ARG A 487 18.03 -2.46 -31.56
CA ARG A 487 19.03 -3.24 -30.83
C ARG A 487 18.51 -3.57 -29.44
N ILE A 488 18.14 -4.83 -29.26
CA ILE A 488 17.78 -5.39 -27.95
C ILE A 488 18.86 -6.37 -27.52
N GLY A 489 19.33 -6.23 -26.28
CA GLY A 489 20.41 -7.03 -25.75
C GLY A 489 20.01 -8.48 -25.45
N ILE A 490 21.03 -9.30 -25.19
CA ILE A 490 20.88 -10.74 -24.93
C ILE A 490 20.17 -11.03 -23.61
N GLU A 491 20.19 -10.07 -22.68
CA GLU A 491 19.45 -10.08 -21.43
C GLU A 491 17.93 -10.00 -21.61
N THR A 492 17.45 -9.48 -22.73
CA THR A 492 16.01 -9.50 -23.08
C THR A 492 15.67 -10.69 -23.97
N LEU A 493 16.43 -10.89 -25.05
CA LEU A 493 16.23 -11.96 -26.01
C LEU A 493 17.49 -12.84 -26.08
N SER A 494 17.54 -13.84 -25.21
CA SER A 494 18.65 -14.81 -25.18
C SER A 494 18.74 -15.62 -26.48
N ASP A 495 19.94 -16.13 -26.79
CA ASP A 495 20.15 -16.95 -28.00
C ASP A 495 19.24 -18.18 -28.02
N GLN A 496 18.99 -18.80 -26.86
CA GLN A 496 18.06 -19.91 -26.75
C GLN A 496 16.62 -19.50 -27.09
N LEU A 497 16.17 -18.33 -26.62
CA LEU A 497 14.82 -17.85 -26.91
C LEU A 497 14.67 -17.47 -28.39
N LYS A 498 15.72 -16.88 -28.99
CA LYS A 498 15.76 -16.61 -30.44
C LYS A 498 15.64 -17.91 -31.25
N LEU A 499 16.34 -18.97 -30.84
CA LEU A 499 16.23 -20.30 -31.45
C LEU A 499 14.83 -20.91 -31.28
N ASP A 500 14.24 -20.80 -30.09
CA ASP A 500 12.90 -21.31 -29.79
C ASP A 500 11.81 -20.62 -30.64
N LEU A 501 11.94 -19.30 -30.86
CA LEU A 501 11.08 -18.52 -31.77
C LEU A 501 11.28 -18.96 -33.23
N LYS A 502 12.54 -18.98 -33.70
CA LYS A 502 12.87 -19.31 -35.10
C LYS A 502 12.54 -20.75 -35.50
N SER A 503 12.64 -21.69 -34.57
CA SER A 503 12.32 -23.11 -34.80
C SER A 503 10.83 -23.42 -34.80
N GLY A 504 9.96 -22.45 -34.46
CA GLY A 504 8.52 -22.66 -34.32
C GLY A 504 8.14 -23.50 -33.09
N LYS A 505 9.05 -23.60 -32.10
CA LYS A 505 8.75 -24.21 -30.80
C LYS A 505 7.74 -23.36 -30.02
N ILE A 506 7.95 -22.05 -30.02
CA ILE A 506 6.95 -21.11 -29.49
C ILE A 506 5.84 -20.94 -30.52
N ARG A 507 4.61 -21.25 -30.12
CA ARG A 507 3.40 -21.12 -30.95
C ARG A 507 2.40 -20.11 -30.38
N LYS A 508 2.56 -19.76 -29.09
CA LYS A 508 1.67 -18.85 -28.38
C LYS A 508 2.46 -17.80 -27.63
N ILE A 509 2.03 -16.55 -27.72
CA ILE A 509 2.53 -15.45 -26.91
C ILE A 509 1.35 -14.89 -26.12
N PHE A 510 1.43 -14.94 -24.79
CA PHE A 510 0.50 -14.21 -23.93
C PHE A 510 1.17 -12.95 -23.41
N VAL A 511 0.55 -11.80 -23.63
CA VAL A 511 0.98 -10.54 -23.01
C VAL A 511 0.09 -10.29 -21.80
N ILE A 512 0.69 -10.16 -20.62
CA ILE A 512 -0.05 -10.06 -19.35
C ILE A 512 0.36 -8.84 -18.54
N GLY A 513 -0.59 -8.33 -17.76
CA GLY A 513 -0.41 -7.25 -16.80
C GLY A 513 -1.64 -7.14 -15.89
N GLN A 514 -1.70 -6.08 -15.09
CA GLN A 514 -2.88 -5.72 -14.29
C GLN A 514 -3.14 -4.22 -14.39
N GLY A 515 -4.43 -3.81 -14.37
CA GLY A 515 -4.82 -2.40 -14.49
C GLY A 515 -4.27 -1.75 -15.77
N THR A 516 -3.66 -0.56 -15.65
CA THR A 516 -2.97 0.14 -16.75
C THR A 516 -1.96 -0.74 -17.49
N ALA A 517 -1.24 -1.64 -16.80
CA ALA A 517 -0.30 -2.56 -17.45
C ALA A 517 -1.02 -3.63 -18.30
N ALA A 518 -2.27 -3.99 -17.99
CA ALA A 518 -3.08 -4.85 -18.84
C ALA A 518 -3.58 -4.13 -20.10
N VAL A 519 -3.82 -2.81 -20.02
CA VAL A 519 -4.13 -1.99 -21.20
C VAL A 519 -2.89 -1.82 -22.08
N ALA A 520 -1.71 -1.58 -21.48
CA ALA A 520 -0.43 -1.62 -22.18
C ALA A 520 -0.21 -2.99 -22.85
N ALA A 521 -0.56 -4.10 -22.19
CA ALA A 521 -0.46 -5.43 -22.77
C ALA A 521 -1.27 -5.59 -24.08
N LYS A 522 -2.44 -4.95 -24.20
CA LYS A 522 -3.22 -4.92 -25.46
C LYS A 522 -2.48 -4.17 -26.57
N ALA A 523 -1.86 -3.04 -26.25
CA ALA A 523 -1.02 -2.30 -27.20
C ALA A 523 0.17 -3.15 -27.68
N VAL A 524 0.84 -3.82 -26.75
CA VAL A 524 1.98 -4.69 -27.05
C VAL A 524 1.55 -5.93 -27.86
N GLU A 525 0.39 -6.52 -27.57
CA GLU A 525 -0.19 -7.59 -28.38
C GLU A 525 -0.39 -7.14 -29.83
N ILE A 526 -0.99 -5.96 -30.05
CA ILE A 526 -1.22 -5.41 -31.40
C ILE A 526 0.12 -5.16 -32.11
N ALA A 527 1.10 -4.58 -31.42
CA ALA A 527 2.43 -4.34 -31.98
C ALA A 527 3.12 -5.65 -32.41
N ILE A 528 3.15 -6.66 -31.53
CA ILE A 528 3.76 -7.97 -31.83
C ILE A 528 2.98 -8.66 -32.96
N SER A 529 1.65 -8.70 -32.89
CA SER A 529 0.81 -9.35 -33.92
C SER A 529 1.03 -8.75 -35.30
N THR A 530 1.12 -7.42 -35.38
CA THR A 530 1.35 -6.69 -36.64
C THR A 530 2.71 -7.06 -37.24
N GLN A 531 3.77 -7.07 -36.43
CA GLN A 531 5.12 -7.42 -36.89
C GLN A 531 5.29 -8.92 -37.19
N LEU A 532 4.49 -9.78 -36.56
CA LEU A 532 4.51 -11.24 -36.79
C LEU A 532 3.44 -11.71 -37.80
N THR A 533 2.87 -10.79 -38.58
CA THR A 533 1.87 -11.15 -39.60
C THR A 533 2.43 -12.19 -40.57
N GLY A 534 1.69 -13.29 -40.78
CA GLY A 534 2.11 -14.41 -41.62
C GLY A 534 2.97 -15.47 -40.93
N ILE A 535 3.34 -15.27 -39.66
CA ILE A 535 4.01 -16.26 -38.82
C ILE A 535 2.96 -17.06 -38.04
N ALA A 536 3.17 -18.38 -37.88
CA ALA A 536 2.24 -19.28 -37.19
C ALA A 536 2.32 -19.17 -35.65
N ILE A 537 2.31 -17.94 -35.12
CA ILE A 537 2.31 -17.63 -33.68
C ILE A 537 1.03 -16.88 -33.34
N ILE A 538 0.30 -17.36 -32.33
CA ILE A 538 -0.91 -16.70 -31.82
C ILE A 538 -0.50 -15.78 -30.67
N VAL A 539 -0.78 -14.49 -30.78
CA VAL A 539 -0.53 -13.49 -29.73
C VAL A 539 -1.86 -13.10 -29.11
N LYS A 540 -1.93 -12.99 -27.77
CA LYS A 540 -3.13 -12.52 -27.05
C LYS A 540 -2.75 -11.71 -25.82
N ALA A 541 -3.40 -10.57 -25.59
CA ALA A 541 -3.37 -9.89 -24.30
C ALA A 541 -4.45 -10.41 -23.35
N LYS A 542 -4.15 -10.46 -22.05
CA LYS A 542 -5.15 -10.66 -20.98
C LYS A 542 -4.63 -10.21 -19.62
N PRO A 543 -5.52 -9.89 -18.66
CA PRO A 543 -5.10 -9.73 -17.27
C PRO A 543 -4.38 -10.99 -16.76
N ALA A 544 -3.35 -10.82 -15.94
CA ALA A 544 -2.56 -11.95 -15.43
C ALA A 544 -3.43 -12.96 -14.67
N THR A 545 -4.39 -12.47 -13.88
CA THR A 545 -5.37 -13.28 -13.16
C THR A 545 -6.21 -14.15 -14.08
N GLU A 546 -6.63 -13.65 -15.24
CA GLU A 546 -7.43 -14.40 -16.22
C GLU A 546 -6.63 -15.55 -16.82
N LEU A 547 -5.36 -15.32 -17.18
CA LEU A 547 -4.47 -16.40 -17.62
C LEU A 547 -4.37 -17.49 -16.56
N SER A 548 -4.10 -17.09 -15.31
CA SER A 548 -3.93 -18.03 -14.21
C SER A 548 -5.21 -18.78 -13.83
N ALA A 549 -6.38 -18.21 -14.09
CA ALA A 549 -7.66 -18.78 -13.71
C ALA A 549 -8.20 -19.75 -14.78
N PHE A 550 -8.08 -19.41 -16.07
CA PHE A 550 -8.87 -20.06 -17.12
C PHE A 550 -8.04 -20.68 -18.24
N ASP A 551 -6.77 -20.29 -18.42
CA ASP A 551 -5.97 -20.67 -19.59
C ASP A 551 -4.67 -21.42 -19.23
N LEU A 552 -4.49 -21.81 -17.97
CA LEU A 552 -3.41 -22.70 -17.57
C LEU A 552 -3.66 -24.12 -18.10
N VAL A 553 -2.70 -24.65 -18.85
CA VAL A 553 -2.68 -26.04 -19.31
C VAL A 553 -1.47 -26.75 -18.71
N SER A 554 -1.51 -28.08 -18.59
CA SER A 554 -0.47 -28.86 -17.89
C SER A 554 0.94 -28.67 -18.44
N ASP A 555 1.08 -28.48 -19.75
CA ASP A 555 2.34 -28.21 -20.44
C ASP A 555 2.20 -26.92 -21.24
N MET A 556 3.04 -25.95 -20.91
CA MET A 556 3.13 -24.63 -21.53
C MET A 556 4.49 -24.41 -22.20
N SER A 557 5.25 -25.46 -22.52
CA SER A 557 6.57 -25.37 -23.16
C SER A 557 6.55 -24.76 -24.57
N ASP A 558 5.38 -24.68 -25.22
CA ASP A 558 5.14 -24.00 -26.50
C ASP A 558 4.75 -22.52 -26.34
N THR A 559 4.77 -22.00 -25.11
CA THR A 559 4.21 -20.69 -24.77
C THR A 559 5.30 -19.75 -24.24
N LEU A 560 5.28 -18.53 -24.77
CA LEU A 560 6.02 -17.38 -24.26
C LEU A 560 5.05 -16.42 -23.58
N VAL A 561 5.41 -15.92 -22.40
CA VAL A 561 4.65 -14.92 -21.66
C VAL A 561 5.45 -13.62 -21.60
N VAL A 562 4.87 -12.53 -22.08
CA VAL A 562 5.40 -11.17 -21.92
C VAL A 562 4.69 -10.53 -20.74
N ALA A 563 5.35 -10.46 -19.59
CA ALA A 563 4.79 -9.92 -18.36
C ALA A 563 5.15 -8.43 -18.19
N ILE A 564 4.15 -7.56 -18.10
CA ILE A 564 4.31 -6.11 -17.97
C ILE A 564 4.01 -5.70 -16.52
N SER A 565 4.95 -5.02 -15.87
CA SER A 565 4.75 -4.44 -14.54
C SER A 565 5.71 -3.27 -14.29
N GLN A 566 5.20 -2.13 -13.83
CA GLN A 566 6.04 -0.98 -13.46
C GLN A 566 6.96 -1.33 -12.28
N SER A 567 6.39 -1.81 -11.17
CA SER A 567 7.14 -2.07 -9.93
C SER A 567 7.91 -3.39 -9.95
N GLY A 568 7.50 -4.33 -10.80
CA GLY A 568 7.98 -5.71 -10.81
C GLY A 568 7.60 -6.51 -9.55
N THR A 569 6.79 -5.95 -8.65
CA THR A 569 6.36 -6.56 -7.38
C THR A 569 4.86 -6.87 -7.33
N THR A 570 4.11 -6.61 -8.41
CA THR A 570 2.66 -6.87 -8.47
C THR A 570 2.39 -8.36 -8.19
N THR A 571 1.73 -8.65 -7.08
CA THR A 571 1.58 -10.01 -6.54
C THR A 571 0.88 -10.96 -7.52
N ASP A 572 -0.24 -10.52 -8.12
CA ASP A 572 -0.99 -11.35 -9.06
C ASP A 572 -0.19 -11.67 -10.34
N THR A 573 0.57 -10.70 -10.84
CA THR A 573 1.46 -10.91 -11.99
C THR A 573 2.58 -11.88 -11.64
N ASN A 574 3.27 -11.66 -10.52
CA ASN A 574 4.36 -12.52 -10.05
C ASN A 574 3.90 -13.95 -9.76
N ARG A 575 2.69 -14.12 -9.19
CA ARG A 575 2.07 -15.43 -8.96
C ARG A 575 1.74 -16.13 -10.28
N THR A 576 1.15 -15.41 -11.23
CA THR A 576 0.86 -15.95 -12.56
C THR A 576 2.13 -16.38 -13.28
N VAL A 577 3.18 -15.55 -13.22
CA VAL A 577 4.50 -15.85 -13.79
C VAL A 577 5.11 -17.11 -13.17
N GLN A 578 5.02 -17.28 -11.85
CA GLN A 578 5.46 -18.52 -11.22
C GLN A 578 4.71 -19.72 -11.77
N LEU A 579 3.37 -19.65 -11.81
CA LEU A 579 2.52 -20.75 -12.27
C LEU A 579 2.77 -21.16 -13.72
N VAL A 580 3.02 -20.23 -14.64
CA VAL A 580 3.28 -20.57 -16.05
C VAL A 580 4.69 -21.13 -16.24
N ARG A 581 5.68 -20.64 -15.48
CA ARG A 581 7.06 -21.16 -15.49
C ARG A 581 7.12 -22.58 -14.98
N ASP A 582 6.40 -22.89 -13.90
CA ASP A 582 6.31 -24.24 -13.33
C ASP A 582 5.74 -25.25 -14.34
N ARG A 583 5.05 -24.78 -15.38
CA ARG A 583 4.52 -25.58 -16.50
C ARG A 583 5.35 -25.49 -17.78
N GLY A 584 6.54 -24.92 -17.72
CA GLY A 584 7.51 -24.88 -18.82
C GLY A 584 7.46 -23.66 -19.73
N ALA A 585 6.57 -22.69 -19.48
CA ALA A 585 6.52 -21.45 -20.27
C ALA A 585 7.80 -20.62 -20.10
N LYS A 586 8.16 -19.90 -21.17
CA LYS A 586 9.21 -18.88 -21.13
C LYS A 586 8.63 -17.51 -20.79
N VAL A 587 9.41 -16.67 -20.12
CA VAL A 587 8.95 -15.35 -19.66
C VAL A 587 9.90 -14.24 -20.09
N ILE A 588 9.38 -13.23 -20.77
CA ILE A 588 10.04 -11.92 -20.91
C ILE A 588 9.30 -10.93 -20.00
N ALA A 589 10.03 -10.17 -19.19
CA ALA A 589 9.46 -9.12 -18.37
C ALA A 589 9.73 -7.74 -18.95
N ILE A 590 8.70 -6.91 -19.15
CA ILE A 590 8.84 -5.48 -19.42
C ILE A 590 8.61 -4.75 -18.09
N VAL A 591 9.70 -4.25 -17.49
CA VAL A 591 9.66 -3.69 -16.13
C VAL A 591 10.44 -2.39 -16.04
N ASN A 592 10.08 -1.54 -15.08
CA ASN A 592 10.87 -0.35 -14.80
C ASN A 592 11.88 -0.61 -13.67
N ARG A 593 11.50 -1.30 -12.60
CA ARG A 593 12.38 -1.48 -11.44
C ARG A 593 13.41 -2.60 -11.66
N ARG A 594 14.70 -2.24 -11.67
CA ARG A 594 15.83 -3.18 -11.56
C ARG A 594 15.77 -3.97 -10.25
N ASN A 595 16.23 -5.23 -10.28
CA ASN A 595 16.26 -6.13 -9.12
C ASN A 595 14.86 -6.30 -8.45
N SER A 596 13.81 -6.39 -9.27
CA SER A 596 12.46 -6.68 -8.80
C SER A 596 12.18 -8.18 -8.89
N ASP A 597 11.26 -8.67 -8.06
CA ASP A 597 10.86 -10.09 -8.03
C ASP A 597 10.53 -10.63 -9.43
N LEU A 598 9.86 -9.82 -10.27
CA LEU A 598 9.52 -10.20 -11.64
C LEU A 598 10.75 -10.27 -12.55
N ALA A 599 11.70 -9.34 -12.42
CA ALA A 599 12.95 -9.35 -13.18
C ALA A 599 13.76 -10.61 -12.86
N ASP A 600 13.87 -10.96 -11.57
CA ASP A 600 14.61 -12.14 -11.11
C ASP A 600 13.98 -13.47 -11.60
N ARG A 601 12.67 -13.48 -11.80
CA ARG A 601 11.91 -14.66 -12.27
C ARG A 601 11.82 -14.75 -13.79
N ALA A 602 12.26 -13.78 -14.56
CA ALA A 602 12.11 -13.80 -16.02
C ALA A 602 13.25 -14.56 -16.72
N ASP A 603 13.00 -15.14 -17.91
CA ASP A 603 14.06 -15.65 -18.79
C ASP A 603 14.70 -14.53 -19.62
N GLY A 604 14.04 -13.37 -19.73
CA GLY A 604 14.58 -12.16 -20.33
C GLY A 604 13.89 -10.91 -19.77
N VAL A 605 14.61 -9.79 -19.69
CA VAL A 605 14.10 -8.54 -19.12
C VAL A 605 14.35 -7.38 -20.08
N LEU A 606 13.31 -6.59 -20.35
CA LEU A 606 13.39 -5.32 -21.07
C LEU A 606 13.04 -4.19 -20.11
N TYR A 607 14.06 -3.40 -19.75
CA TYR A 607 13.85 -2.26 -18.87
C TYR A 607 13.27 -1.06 -19.61
N THR A 608 12.21 -0.47 -19.07
CA THR A 608 11.72 0.84 -19.49
C THR A 608 12.60 1.95 -18.91
N SER A 609 12.66 3.10 -19.59
CA SER A 609 13.50 4.24 -19.23
C SER A 609 14.97 3.79 -19.01
N ASP A 610 15.61 4.22 -17.92
CA ASP A 610 16.93 3.75 -17.45
C ASP A 610 16.86 2.64 -16.38
N GLY A 611 15.66 2.18 -16.04
CA GLY A 611 15.40 1.22 -14.98
C GLY A 611 15.37 1.80 -13.55
N ARG A 612 15.45 3.14 -13.42
CA ARG A 612 15.47 3.88 -12.15
C ARG A 612 14.39 4.96 -12.05
N ASP A 613 13.66 5.20 -13.13
CA ASP A 613 12.63 6.22 -13.26
C ASP A 613 11.34 5.91 -12.45
N ILE A 614 11.39 6.10 -11.13
CA ILE A 614 10.32 5.73 -10.19
C ILE A 614 9.06 6.57 -10.43
N GLU A 615 7.92 5.90 -10.36
CA GLU A 615 6.59 6.50 -10.43
C GLU A 615 5.96 6.47 -9.03
N MET A 616 5.91 7.65 -8.39
CA MET A 616 5.45 7.88 -7.03
C MET A 616 3.94 8.12 -6.94
N SER A 617 3.32 8.71 -7.97
CA SER A 617 1.86 8.89 -7.99
C SER A 617 1.14 7.54 -7.97
N VAL A 618 -0.06 7.45 -7.39
CA VAL A 618 -0.80 6.17 -7.38
C VAL A 618 -1.34 5.78 -8.76
N ALA A 619 -1.76 6.75 -9.57
CA ALA A 619 -2.25 6.48 -10.92
C ALA A 619 -1.09 6.46 -11.94
N SER A 620 -0.90 5.35 -12.64
CA SER A 620 0.22 5.22 -13.59
C SER A 620 0.07 6.11 -14.83
N THR A 621 1.16 6.74 -15.28
CA THR A 621 1.27 7.67 -16.41
C THR A 621 2.50 7.33 -17.27
N LYS A 622 3.70 7.84 -16.94
CA LYS A 622 4.95 7.65 -17.70
C LYS A 622 5.30 6.18 -17.95
N ALA A 623 4.94 5.30 -17.01
CA ALA A 623 5.17 3.87 -17.17
C ALA A 623 4.34 3.27 -18.32
N PHE A 624 3.09 3.70 -18.52
CA PHE A 624 2.26 3.22 -19.64
C PHE A 624 2.92 3.52 -20.99
N TYR A 625 3.30 4.78 -21.23
CA TYR A 625 3.93 5.19 -22.50
C TYR A 625 5.23 4.42 -22.76
N SER A 626 6.05 4.30 -21.73
CA SER A 626 7.34 3.61 -21.84
C SER A 626 7.17 2.11 -22.06
N GLN A 627 6.17 1.47 -21.45
CA GLN A 627 5.82 0.05 -21.67
C GLN A 627 5.32 -0.20 -23.10
N VAL A 628 4.48 0.69 -23.63
CA VAL A 628 4.00 0.60 -25.02
C VAL A 628 5.16 0.73 -26.00
N VAL A 629 6.06 1.70 -25.80
CA VAL A 629 7.24 1.92 -26.65
C VAL A 629 8.21 0.74 -26.55
N ALA A 630 8.49 0.24 -25.35
CA ALA A 630 9.29 -0.96 -25.15
C ALA A 630 8.68 -2.19 -25.85
N GLY A 631 7.36 -2.33 -25.83
CA GLY A 631 6.65 -3.38 -26.56
C GLY A 631 6.82 -3.31 -28.08
N HIS A 632 6.85 -2.11 -28.66
CA HIS A 632 7.14 -1.94 -30.09
C HIS A 632 8.59 -2.33 -30.42
N LEU A 633 9.56 -1.94 -29.60
CA LEU A 633 10.95 -2.39 -29.76
C LEU A 633 11.05 -3.91 -29.70
N LEU A 634 10.36 -4.54 -28.74
CA LEU A 634 10.31 -5.99 -28.61
C LEU A 634 9.69 -6.66 -29.84
N ALA A 635 8.60 -6.10 -30.37
CA ALA A 635 7.94 -6.59 -31.58
C ALA A 635 8.87 -6.58 -32.80
N PHE A 636 9.61 -5.48 -33.02
CA PHE A 636 10.58 -5.40 -34.12
C PHE A 636 11.74 -6.38 -33.94
N ALA A 637 12.28 -6.51 -32.72
CA ALA A 637 13.35 -7.47 -32.45
C ALA A 637 12.89 -8.93 -32.64
N MET A 638 11.65 -9.27 -32.23
CA MET A 638 11.07 -10.58 -32.48
C MET A 638 10.89 -10.86 -33.98
N SER A 639 10.40 -9.88 -34.74
CA SER A 639 10.24 -9.99 -36.18
C SER A 639 11.55 -10.31 -36.87
N GLU A 640 12.62 -9.59 -36.54
CA GLU A 640 13.95 -9.81 -37.13
C GLU A 640 14.47 -11.24 -36.89
N VAL A 641 14.14 -11.83 -35.74
CA VAL A 641 14.51 -13.21 -35.41
C VAL A 641 13.78 -14.24 -36.27
N VAL A 642 12.47 -14.06 -36.48
CA VAL A 642 11.63 -15.08 -37.14
C VAL A 642 11.49 -14.88 -38.65
N SER A 643 11.65 -13.67 -39.19
CA SER A 643 11.58 -13.40 -40.62
C SER A 643 12.20 -12.05 -41.00
N ALA A 644 13.09 -12.07 -41.99
CA ALA A 644 13.66 -10.88 -42.64
C ALA A 644 12.68 -10.25 -43.66
N ASN A 645 11.37 -10.21 -43.36
CA ASN A 645 10.43 -9.56 -44.27
C ASN A 645 10.72 -8.06 -44.27
N GLU A 646 10.97 -7.52 -45.47
CA GLU A 646 10.90 -6.10 -45.79
C GLU A 646 9.45 -5.64 -45.57
N ASN A 647 9.09 -5.35 -44.33
CA ASN A 647 7.79 -4.82 -44.01
C ASN A 647 7.76 -3.37 -44.53
N SER A 648 7.05 -3.14 -45.65
CA SER A 648 6.83 -1.80 -46.20
C SER A 648 6.09 -0.95 -45.17
N GLY A 649 6.81 -0.08 -44.45
CA GLY A 649 6.28 0.70 -43.33
C GLY A 649 7.05 0.55 -42.01
N LYS A 650 8.01 -0.39 -41.90
CA LYS A 650 8.88 -0.50 -40.71
C LYS A 650 9.57 0.83 -40.40
N GLU A 651 10.21 1.43 -41.41
CA GLU A 651 10.97 2.66 -41.22
C GLU A 651 10.09 3.83 -40.78
N GLU A 652 8.89 3.97 -41.35
CA GLU A 652 7.93 5.02 -40.98
C GLU A 652 7.53 4.95 -39.50
N ILE A 653 7.33 3.73 -38.96
CA ILE A 653 7.03 3.53 -37.54
C ILE A 653 8.25 3.83 -36.67
N LEU A 654 9.45 3.42 -37.08
CA LEU A 654 10.68 3.68 -36.32
C LEU A 654 11.03 5.18 -36.27
N GLU A 655 10.85 5.91 -37.38
CA GLU A 655 10.96 7.37 -37.43
C GLU A 655 9.93 8.04 -36.52
N ALA A 656 8.69 7.55 -36.51
CA ALA A 656 7.65 8.05 -35.63
C ALA A 656 7.92 7.76 -34.15
N LEU A 657 8.49 6.59 -33.80
CA LEU A 657 8.96 6.31 -32.44
C LEU A 657 10.07 7.29 -32.03
N ASN A 658 11.02 7.57 -32.92
CA ASN A 658 12.12 8.50 -32.64
C ASN A 658 11.63 9.93 -32.38
N SER A 659 10.57 10.38 -33.09
CA SER A 659 10.00 11.73 -32.99
C SER A 659 8.84 11.87 -31.99
N LEU A 660 8.40 10.74 -31.39
CA LEU A 660 7.31 10.72 -30.43
C LEU A 660 7.57 11.60 -29.18
N PRO A 661 8.78 11.63 -28.58
CA PRO A 661 9.06 12.53 -27.46
C PRO A 661 8.79 14.00 -27.77
N GLU A 662 9.19 14.47 -28.96
CA GLU A 662 8.98 15.86 -29.38
C GLU A 662 7.48 16.16 -29.57
N ALA A 663 6.71 15.22 -30.13
CA ALA A 663 5.26 15.36 -30.24
C ALA A 663 4.57 15.37 -28.87
N MET A 664 5.08 14.60 -27.88
CA MET A 664 4.58 14.65 -26.51
C MET A 664 4.90 15.99 -25.84
N GLU A 665 6.08 16.57 -26.08
CA GLU A 665 6.45 17.91 -25.60
C GLU A 665 5.56 19.01 -26.20
N GLU A 666 5.25 18.93 -27.51
CA GLU A 666 4.31 19.83 -28.17
C GLU A 666 2.90 19.74 -27.54
N LEU A 667 2.45 18.52 -27.24
CA LEU A 667 1.16 18.28 -26.57
C LEU A 667 1.10 18.88 -25.16
N LEU A 668 2.19 18.86 -24.39
CA LEU A 668 2.24 19.52 -23.08
C LEU A 668 1.98 21.03 -23.20
N GLY A 669 2.42 21.64 -24.31
CA GLY A 669 2.20 23.06 -24.61
C GLY A 669 0.72 23.47 -24.69
N ILE A 670 -0.20 22.53 -24.98
CA ILE A 670 -1.64 22.81 -25.07
C ILE A 670 -2.41 22.54 -23.77
N ARG A 671 -1.74 22.20 -22.66
CA ARG A 671 -2.37 21.94 -21.36
C ARG A 671 -3.34 23.04 -20.92
N GLY A 672 -3.01 24.31 -21.19
CA GLY A 672 -3.90 25.43 -20.86
C GLY A 672 -5.25 25.40 -21.57
N HIS A 673 -5.33 24.83 -22.79
CA HIS A 673 -6.60 24.56 -23.46
C HIS A 673 -7.33 23.41 -22.76
N ILE A 674 -6.66 22.28 -22.53
CA ILE A 674 -7.24 21.10 -21.88
C ILE A 674 -7.82 21.44 -20.50
N SER A 675 -7.11 22.25 -19.71
CA SER A 675 -7.56 22.73 -18.40
C SER A 675 -8.86 23.52 -18.50
N LYS A 676 -9.03 24.40 -19.51
CA LYS A 676 -10.27 25.15 -19.70
C LYS A 676 -11.45 24.21 -19.99
N LEU A 677 -11.25 23.22 -20.86
CA LEU A 677 -12.29 22.24 -21.20
C LEU A 677 -12.68 21.42 -19.98
N ALA A 678 -11.70 20.90 -19.23
CA ALA A 678 -11.95 20.13 -18.03
C ALA A 678 -12.73 20.97 -17.01
N ASN A 679 -12.30 22.20 -16.74
CA ASN A 679 -12.96 23.12 -15.83
C ASN A 679 -14.41 23.49 -16.23
N GLN A 680 -14.68 23.56 -17.52
CA GLN A 680 -15.99 23.92 -18.05
C GLN A 680 -16.94 22.73 -18.09
N PHE A 681 -16.46 21.55 -18.49
CA PHE A 681 -17.31 20.45 -18.86
C PHE A 681 -17.40 19.32 -17.83
N ALA A 682 -16.37 19.10 -17.02
CA ALA A 682 -16.35 18.01 -16.03
C ALA A 682 -17.27 18.26 -14.82
N PRO A 683 -17.18 19.38 -14.08
CA PRO A 683 -17.97 19.59 -12.86
C PRO A 683 -19.49 19.45 -13.00
N PRO A 684 -20.14 20.02 -14.04
CA PRO A 684 -21.60 19.96 -14.13
C PRO A 684 -22.15 18.60 -14.59
N ARG A 685 -21.31 17.62 -14.96
CA ARG A 685 -21.76 16.39 -15.62
C ARG A 685 -21.64 15.16 -14.74
N ARG A 686 -22.77 14.47 -14.56
CA ARG A 686 -22.86 13.25 -13.75
C ARG A 686 -22.32 12.02 -14.47
N HIS A 687 -22.71 11.82 -15.73
CA HIS A 687 -22.37 10.64 -16.54
C HIS A 687 -21.27 10.97 -17.53
N TRP A 688 -20.21 10.16 -17.54
CA TRP A 688 -19.07 10.33 -18.43
C TRP A 688 -18.85 9.03 -19.22
N ALA A 689 -18.39 9.16 -20.46
CA ALA A 689 -18.01 8.05 -21.32
C ALA A 689 -16.76 8.43 -22.12
N ILE A 690 -15.99 7.42 -22.49
CA ILE A 690 -14.86 7.58 -23.39
C ILE A 690 -15.03 6.59 -24.52
N VAL A 691 -14.79 7.05 -25.73
CA VAL A 691 -14.97 6.24 -26.92
C VAL A 691 -13.75 6.32 -27.81
N GLY A 692 -13.39 5.21 -28.45
CA GLY A 692 -12.29 5.15 -29.42
C GLY A 692 -12.49 3.99 -30.38
N SER A 693 -11.93 4.10 -31.59
CA SER A 693 -11.99 3.03 -32.60
C SER A 693 -10.57 2.67 -33.08
N GLY A 694 -10.37 1.41 -33.47
CA GLY A 694 -9.03 0.90 -33.80
C GLY A 694 -8.05 1.00 -32.62
N GLY A 695 -6.83 1.48 -32.86
CA GLY A 695 -5.84 1.70 -31.79
C GLY A 695 -6.32 2.65 -30.69
N ASN A 696 -7.24 3.58 -30.99
CA ASN A 696 -7.80 4.50 -30.00
C ASN A 696 -8.68 3.81 -28.95
N VAL A 697 -9.07 2.54 -29.12
CA VAL A 697 -9.71 1.76 -28.04
C VAL A 697 -8.76 1.62 -26.84
N ILE A 698 -7.46 1.46 -27.08
CA ILE A 698 -6.45 1.40 -26.02
C ILE A 698 -6.44 2.72 -25.23
N ALA A 699 -6.45 3.84 -25.95
CA ALA A 699 -6.53 5.16 -25.32
C ALA A 699 -7.82 5.32 -24.51
N ALA A 700 -8.97 4.91 -25.08
CA ALA A 700 -10.24 4.99 -24.39
C ALA A 700 -10.27 4.22 -23.07
N GLU A 701 -9.75 2.98 -23.08
CA GLU A 701 -9.68 2.13 -21.88
C GLU A 701 -8.73 2.69 -20.82
N GLU A 702 -7.57 3.20 -21.22
CA GLU A 702 -6.59 3.77 -20.28
C GLU A 702 -7.09 5.09 -19.69
N ILE A 703 -7.66 5.98 -20.52
CA ILE A 703 -8.26 7.24 -20.06
C ILE A 703 -9.42 6.96 -19.10
N ARG A 704 -10.25 5.93 -19.37
CA ARG A 704 -11.31 5.49 -18.46
C ARG A 704 -10.74 5.11 -17.10
N ILE A 705 -9.66 4.34 -17.04
CA ILE A 705 -8.99 3.99 -15.77
C ILE A 705 -8.55 5.26 -15.05
N LYS A 706 -7.81 6.16 -15.71
CA LYS A 706 -7.31 7.38 -15.07
C LYS A 706 -8.41 8.27 -14.55
N LEU A 707 -9.45 8.54 -15.33
CA LEU A 707 -10.56 9.37 -14.89
C LEU A 707 -11.33 8.69 -13.74
N SER A 708 -11.45 7.37 -13.72
CA SER A 708 -12.09 6.65 -12.62
C SER A 708 -11.26 6.77 -11.33
N GLU A 709 -9.94 6.60 -11.44
CA GLU A 709 -8.97 6.73 -10.34
C GLU A 709 -8.90 8.16 -9.78
N LEU A 710 -8.96 9.18 -10.64
CA LEU A 710 -8.77 10.57 -10.24
C LEU A 710 -10.07 11.30 -9.89
N CYS A 711 -11.18 10.95 -10.54
CA CYS A 711 -12.45 11.68 -10.41
C CYS A 711 -13.54 10.90 -9.67
N TYR A 712 -13.28 9.66 -9.26
CA TYR A 712 -14.20 8.77 -8.51
C TYR A 712 -15.56 8.58 -9.18
N LYS A 713 -15.53 8.38 -10.51
CA LYS A 713 -16.71 8.08 -11.30
C LYS A 713 -16.64 6.68 -11.86
N SER A 714 -17.82 6.04 -11.96
CA SER A 714 -17.99 4.94 -12.89
C SER A 714 -18.14 5.52 -14.29
N ILE A 715 -17.30 5.06 -15.20
CA ILE A 715 -17.14 5.64 -16.52
C ILE A 715 -17.21 4.52 -17.55
N ALA A 716 -18.07 4.67 -18.55
CA ALA A 716 -18.17 3.73 -19.66
C ALA A 716 -17.00 3.92 -20.64
N SER A 717 -16.54 2.83 -21.25
CA SER A 717 -15.54 2.83 -22.32
C SER A 717 -16.02 1.93 -23.44
N ASP A 718 -16.28 2.53 -24.60
CA ASP A 718 -16.95 1.84 -25.71
C ASP A 718 -16.20 2.08 -27.04
N VAL A 719 -16.50 1.26 -28.04
CA VAL A 719 -16.15 1.60 -29.43
C VAL A 719 -17.07 2.73 -29.90
N ILE A 720 -16.55 3.68 -30.69
CA ILE A 720 -17.30 4.90 -31.10
C ILE A 720 -18.67 4.54 -31.68
N GLU A 721 -18.69 3.63 -32.66
CA GLU A 721 -19.91 3.23 -33.35
C GLU A 721 -20.88 2.45 -32.44
N ASP A 722 -20.39 1.78 -31.39
CA ASP A 722 -21.21 0.96 -30.51
C ASP A 722 -21.92 1.79 -29.43
N LYS A 723 -21.43 3.01 -29.14
CA LYS A 723 -22.00 3.87 -28.09
C LYS A 723 -23.49 4.15 -28.26
N LYS A 724 -23.94 4.30 -29.51
CA LYS A 724 -25.37 4.52 -29.83
C LYS A 724 -26.26 3.30 -29.53
N HIS A 725 -25.68 2.11 -29.36
CA HIS A 725 -26.39 0.86 -29.08
C HIS A 725 -26.51 0.54 -27.58
N ILE A 726 -25.87 1.33 -26.70
CA ILE A 726 -25.74 1.02 -25.27
C ILE A 726 -26.57 2.00 -24.42
N ASP A 727 -26.06 3.22 -24.17
CA ASP A 727 -26.57 4.12 -23.12
C ASP A 727 -26.48 5.61 -23.53
N LEU A 728 -26.62 5.92 -24.82
CA LEU A 728 -26.58 7.30 -25.33
C LEU A 728 -27.61 8.24 -24.67
N SER A 729 -28.68 7.68 -24.11
CA SER A 729 -29.73 8.40 -23.39
C SER A 729 -29.30 8.98 -22.03
N SER A 730 -28.11 8.62 -21.52
CA SER A 730 -27.55 9.15 -20.27
C SER A 730 -27.03 10.59 -20.36
N GLU A 731 -27.13 11.22 -21.55
CA GLU A 731 -26.63 12.56 -21.88
C GLU A 731 -25.18 12.81 -21.37
N PRO A 732 -24.21 11.90 -21.63
CA PRO A 732 -22.92 11.94 -20.95
C PRO A 732 -21.97 13.01 -21.51
N MET A 733 -20.95 13.38 -20.73
CA MET A 733 -19.70 13.91 -21.28
C MET A 733 -19.01 12.79 -22.05
N ILE A 734 -18.63 13.02 -23.31
CA ILE A 734 -17.96 12.00 -24.11
C ILE A 734 -16.59 12.53 -24.54
N LEU A 735 -15.51 11.90 -24.08
CA LEU A 735 -14.20 12.10 -24.71
C LEU A 735 -14.09 11.14 -25.90
N VAL A 736 -13.93 11.68 -27.10
CA VAL A 736 -13.86 10.93 -28.35
C VAL A 736 -12.41 10.87 -28.81
N CYS A 737 -11.77 9.71 -28.69
CA CYS A 737 -10.41 9.45 -29.13
C CYS A 737 -10.41 9.10 -30.63
N ALA A 738 -10.00 10.04 -31.47
CA ALA A 738 -10.01 9.92 -32.92
C ALA A 738 -8.67 10.36 -33.56
N ASN A 739 -7.54 10.07 -32.90
CA ASN A 739 -6.23 10.46 -33.39
C ASN A 739 -5.67 9.48 -34.43
N GLY A 740 -4.98 9.99 -35.45
CA GLY A 740 -4.37 9.17 -36.50
C GLY A 740 -5.38 8.46 -37.40
N ILE A 741 -6.65 8.87 -37.34
CA ILE A 741 -7.73 8.34 -38.17
C ILE A 741 -7.84 9.18 -39.43
N THR A 742 -7.75 8.53 -40.59
CA THR A 742 -7.77 9.21 -41.89
C THR A 742 -8.84 8.61 -42.82
N GLY A 743 -9.04 9.22 -44.00
CA GLY A 743 -9.95 8.73 -45.02
C GLY A 743 -11.43 8.82 -44.64
N SER A 744 -12.25 7.88 -45.11
CA SER A 744 -13.70 7.87 -44.85
C SER A 744 -14.04 7.62 -43.37
N THR A 745 -13.15 7.00 -42.61
CA THR A 745 -13.40 6.68 -41.20
C THR A 745 -13.56 7.93 -40.34
N VAL A 746 -12.79 9.00 -40.61
CA VAL A 746 -12.94 10.27 -39.87
C VAL A 746 -14.27 10.95 -40.20
N ASP A 747 -14.79 10.81 -41.43
CA ASP A 747 -16.13 11.29 -41.79
C ASP A 747 -17.22 10.55 -41.03
N ASP A 748 -17.07 9.24 -40.83
CA ASP A 748 -18.03 8.43 -40.08
C ASP A 748 -17.99 8.76 -38.59
N ILE A 749 -16.81 8.97 -37.99
CA ILE A 749 -16.70 9.45 -36.60
C ILE A 749 -17.36 10.83 -36.45
N ALA A 750 -17.20 11.75 -37.41
CA ALA A 750 -17.85 13.06 -37.35
C ALA A 750 -19.39 12.94 -37.34
N LYS A 751 -19.95 11.98 -38.08
CA LYS A 751 -21.39 11.68 -38.03
C LYS A 751 -21.81 11.11 -36.67
N GLU A 752 -21.01 10.23 -36.06
CA GLU A 752 -21.29 9.72 -34.71
C GLU A 752 -21.24 10.85 -33.66
N VAL A 753 -20.28 11.78 -33.77
CA VAL A 753 -20.24 12.98 -32.91
C VAL A 753 -21.52 13.82 -33.06
N ALA A 754 -22.01 14.01 -34.29
CA ALA A 754 -23.27 14.70 -34.54
C ALA A 754 -24.48 13.97 -33.92
N ILE A 755 -24.50 12.63 -33.96
CA ILE A 755 -25.51 11.81 -33.28
C ILE A 755 -25.42 12.02 -31.76
N PHE A 756 -24.22 11.96 -31.19
CA PHE A 756 -24.02 12.20 -29.76
C PHE A 756 -24.56 13.56 -29.35
N ARG A 757 -24.23 14.61 -30.11
CA ARG A 757 -24.69 15.97 -29.87
C ARG A 757 -26.21 16.11 -29.99
N ALA A 758 -26.83 15.47 -30.99
CA ALA A 758 -28.28 15.48 -31.18
C ALA A 758 -29.03 14.83 -30.00
N HIS A 759 -28.41 13.86 -29.33
CA HIS A 759 -28.91 13.22 -28.12
C HIS A 759 -28.44 13.93 -26.83
N LYS A 760 -28.06 15.21 -26.92
CA LYS A 760 -27.64 16.10 -25.82
C LYS A 760 -26.38 15.66 -25.06
N ALA A 761 -25.64 14.69 -25.56
CA ALA A 761 -24.31 14.43 -25.04
C ALA A 761 -23.39 15.64 -25.28
N ALA A 762 -22.26 15.60 -24.59
CA ALA A 762 -21.24 16.63 -24.62
C ALA A 762 -19.93 16.05 -25.18
N PRO A 763 -19.85 15.86 -26.51
CA PRO A 763 -18.67 15.31 -27.14
C PRO A 763 -17.53 16.33 -27.17
N ILE A 764 -16.35 15.92 -26.71
CA ILE A 764 -15.06 16.62 -26.84
C ILE A 764 -14.16 15.68 -27.62
N VAL A 765 -13.62 16.14 -28.75
CA VAL A 765 -12.88 15.27 -29.68
C VAL A 765 -11.37 15.47 -29.51
N ILE A 766 -10.62 14.39 -29.35
CA ILE A 766 -9.15 14.38 -29.31
C ILE A 766 -8.65 13.87 -30.67
N THR A 767 -7.97 14.71 -31.44
CA THR A 767 -7.62 14.39 -32.84
C THR A 767 -6.50 15.28 -33.38
N ASP A 768 -5.80 14.79 -34.38
CA ASP A 768 -4.84 15.51 -35.25
C ASP A 768 -5.50 16.14 -36.48
N SER A 769 -6.80 15.90 -36.69
CA SER A 769 -7.57 16.55 -37.74
C SER A 769 -7.89 18.02 -37.40
N GLU A 770 -8.13 18.83 -38.44
CA GLU A 770 -8.57 20.22 -38.25
C GLU A 770 -9.87 20.28 -37.41
N PRO A 771 -9.99 21.22 -36.44
CA PRO A 771 -11.18 21.34 -35.60
C PRO A 771 -12.51 21.45 -36.38
N ASN A 772 -12.48 22.07 -37.56
CA ASN A 772 -13.65 22.22 -38.44
C ASN A 772 -14.22 20.88 -38.95
N LYS A 773 -13.46 19.78 -38.82
CA LYS A 773 -13.93 18.42 -39.14
C LYS A 773 -15.05 17.95 -38.22
N PHE A 774 -15.12 18.48 -37.00
CA PHE A 774 -16.07 18.10 -35.96
C PHE A 774 -16.91 19.31 -35.52
N PRO A 775 -17.74 19.90 -36.40
CA PRO A 775 -18.50 21.11 -36.07
C PRO A 775 -19.54 20.91 -34.97
N ASP A 776 -19.99 19.68 -34.75
CA ASP A 776 -20.98 19.32 -33.71
C ASP A 776 -20.33 18.95 -32.36
N ALA A 777 -18.98 18.91 -32.28
CA ALA A 777 -18.28 18.79 -31.02
C ALA A 777 -18.49 20.05 -30.16
N LEU A 778 -18.45 19.91 -28.83
CA LEU A 778 -18.40 21.06 -27.94
C LEU A 778 -17.07 21.80 -28.04
N ASP A 779 -16.00 21.03 -28.17
CA ASP A 779 -14.67 21.52 -28.51
C ASP A 779 -13.80 20.38 -29.05
N VAL A 780 -12.67 20.74 -29.61
CA VAL A 780 -11.66 19.81 -30.13
C VAL A 780 -10.34 20.07 -29.42
N ILE A 781 -9.70 19.01 -28.94
CA ILE A 781 -8.33 19.01 -28.43
C ILE A 781 -7.42 18.65 -29.62
N PRO A 782 -6.77 19.64 -30.26
CA PRO A 782 -5.92 19.39 -31.42
C PRO A 782 -4.59 18.84 -30.94
N ILE A 783 -4.22 17.65 -31.36
CA ILE A 783 -2.95 17.01 -30.97
C ILE A 783 -2.03 16.83 -32.19
N PRO A 784 -0.70 16.75 -32.00
CA PRO A 784 0.22 16.64 -33.13
C PRO A 784 -0.01 15.35 -33.94
N PRO A 785 0.09 15.41 -35.29
CA PRO A 785 -0.02 14.22 -36.12
C PRO A 785 1.20 13.31 -35.92
N THR A 786 0.97 12.00 -35.95
CA THR A 786 2.03 10.97 -35.89
C THR A 786 1.59 9.73 -36.68
N HIS A 787 2.41 8.68 -36.70
CA HIS A 787 2.05 7.43 -37.37
C HIS A 787 0.78 6.82 -36.75
N PRO A 788 -0.19 6.31 -37.55
CA PRO A 788 -1.47 5.78 -37.04
C PRO A 788 -1.33 4.73 -35.92
N ASP A 789 -0.33 3.84 -36.01
CA ASP A 789 -0.08 2.81 -35.00
C ASP A 789 0.35 3.38 -33.63
N LEU A 790 0.88 4.61 -33.59
CA LEU A 790 1.35 5.28 -32.37
C LEU A 790 0.42 6.41 -31.94
N ALA A 791 -0.50 6.84 -32.79
CA ALA A 791 -1.36 8.01 -32.57
C ALA A 791 -2.16 7.94 -31.26
N PHE A 792 -2.60 6.75 -30.85
CA PHE A 792 -3.34 6.58 -29.60
C PHE A 792 -2.54 6.97 -28.35
N ILE A 793 -1.19 6.98 -28.41
CA ILE A 793 -0.31 7.38 -27.31
C ILE A 793 -0.54 8.85 -26.95
N LEU A 794 -0.56 9.73 -27.95
CA LEU A 794 -0.82 11.16 -27.77
C LEU A 794 -2.27 11.41 -27.33
N ALA A 795 -3.23 10.65 -27.84
CA ALA A 795 -4.62 10.73 -27.38
C ALA A 795 -4.75 10.36 -25.90
N THR A 796 -4.03 9.33 -25.46
CA THR A 796 -3.98 8.89 -24.05
C THR A 796 -3.41 9.99 -23.16
N MET A 797 -2.31 10.62 -23.58
CA MET A 797 -1.67 11.72 -22.83
C MET A 797 -2.55 12.95 -22.72
N ALA A 798 -3.28 13.32 -23.78
CA ALA A 798 -4.27 14.38 -23.72
C ALA A 798 -5.38 14.06 -22.72
N GLY A 799 -5.85 12.81 -22.69
CA GLY A 799 -6.85 12.35 -21.72
C GLY A 799 -6.33 12.27 -20.28
N HIS A 800 -5.05 11.93 -20.06
CA HIS A 800 -4.40 11.99 -18.74
C HIS A 800 -4.36 13.43 -18.21
N LEU A 801 -3.94 14.39 -19.05
CA LEU A 801 -3.99 15.82 -18.70
C LEU A 801 -5.43 16.29 -18.41
N PHE A 802 -6.40 15.87 -19.23
CA PHE A 802 -7.81 16.19 -18.98
C PHE A 802 -8.27 15.64 -17.64
N GLY A 803 -7.90 14.40 -17.29
CA GLY A 803 -8.26 13.79 -16.02
C GLY A 803 -7.64 14.47 -14.80
N TYR A 804 -6.38 14.87 -14.89
CA TYR A 804 -5.74 15.69 -13.86
C TYR A 804 -6.47 17.02 -13.65
N GLU A 805 -6.70 17.77 -14.73
CA GLU A 805 -7.35 19.08 -14.66
C GLU A 805 -8.81 18.96 -14.21
N ALA A 806 -9.51 17.89 -14.59
CA ALA A 806 -10.86 17.60 -14.12
C ALA A 806 -10.88 17.34 -12.63
N ALA A 807 -9.98 16.49 -12.12
CA ALA A 807 -9.86 16.21 -10.69
C ALA A 807 -9.56 17.48 -9.88
N CYS A 808 -8.62 18.32 -10.33
CA CYS A 808 -8.33 19.60 -9.71
C CYS A 808 -9.53 20.55 -9.73
N SER A 809 -10.28 20.59 -10.85
CA SER A 809 -11.47 21.43 -10.96
C SER A 809 -12.54 21.02 -9.94
N ILE A 810 -12.76 19.72 -9.77
CA ILE A 810 -13.74 19.18 -8.83
C ILE A 810 -13.29 19.44 -7.39
N ASP A 811 -12.02 19.18 -7.08
CA ASP A 811 -11.45 19.44 -5.75
C ASP A 811 -11.56 20.90 -5.35
N SER A 812 -11.38 21.82 -6.31
CA SER A 812 -11.49 23.26 -6.06
C SER A 812 -12.86 23.69 -5.57
N GLN A 813 -13.93 22.94 -5.90
CA GLN A 813 -15.28 23.22 -5.41
C GLN A 813 -15.44 22.90 -3.91
N ALA A 814 -14.61 22.02 -3.36
CA ALA A 814 -14.58 21.72 -1.93
C ALA A 814 -13.91 22.82 -1.11
N GLN A 815 -13.02 23.62 -1.71
CA GLN A 815 -12.15 24.53 -0.97
C GLN A 815 -12.90 25.55 -0.09
N PRO A 816 -13.94 26.24 -0.57
CA PRO A 816 -14.70 27.15 0.29
C PRO A 816 -15.43 26.42 1.44
N LEU A 817 -15.87 25.18 1.22
CA LEU A 817 -16.52 24.36 2.24
C LEU A 817 -15.52 23.96 3.33
N ARG A 818 -14.28 23.61 2.97
CA ARG A 818 -13.17 23.31 3.91
C ARG A 818 -12.87 24.48 4.83
N VAL A 819 -12.80 25.69 4.27
CA VAL A 819 -12.56 26.91 5.05
C VAL A 819 -13.68 27.13 6.06
N ALA A 820 -14.96 26.97 5.67
CA ALA A 820 -16.06 27.06 6.65
C ALA A 820 -15.98 25.99 7.73
N HIS A 821 -15.70 24.73 7.35
CA HIS A 821 -15.59 23.64 8.31
C HIS A 821 -14.50 23.91 9.36
N ALA A 822 -13.31 24.31 8.92
CA ALA A 822 -12.20 24.63 9.82
C ALA A 822 -12.52 25.76 10.81
N VAL A 823 -13.25 26.80 10.37
CA VAL A 823 -13.68 27.89 11.25
C VAL A 823 -14.68 27.40 12.30
N ILE A 824 -15.63 26.52 11.91
CA ILE A 824 -16.60 25.92 12.84
C ILE A 824 -15.91 24.99 13.86
N GLU A 825 -14.95 24.17 13.42
CA GLU A 825 -14.20 23.28 14.31
C GLU A 825 -13.36 24.05 15.32
N ASN A 826 -12.62 25.08 14.91
CA ASN A 826 -11.80 25.88 15.81
C ASN A 826 -12.64 26.48 16.95
N LEU A 827 -13.82 27.00 16.64
CA LEU A 827 -14.74 27.53 17.66
C LEU A 827 -15.29 26.46 18.60
N THR A 828 -15.45 25.23 18.11
CA THR A 828 -15.92 24.09 18.92
C THR A 828 -14.81 23.60 19.86
N ASN A 829 -13.57 23.55 19.37
CA ASN A 829 -12.39 23.18 20.15
C ASN A 829 -12.04 24.22 21.22
N ASP A 830 -12.15 25.51 20.91
CA ASP A 830 -11.95 26.61 21.87
C ASP A 830 -12.95 26.53 23.05
N ARG A 831 -14.18 26.07 22.79
CA ARG A 831 -15.20 25.87 23.84
C ARG A 831 -14.87 24.72 24.78
N LEU A 832 -14.33 23.63 24.25
CA LEU A 832 -13.96 22.46 25.04
C LEU A 832 -12.73 22.70 25.92
N THR A 833 -11.82 23.58 25.47
CA THR A 833 -10.54 23.83 26.14
C THR A 833 -10.58 25.00 27.13
N ALA A 834 -11.39 26.04 26.90
CA ALA A 834 -11.25 27.29 27.65
C ALA A 834 -12.24 27.52 28.81
N ASN A 835 -13.24 26.67 29.07
CA ASN A 835 -14.35 26.97 30.02
C ASN A 835 -15.02 28.35 29.74
N ILE A 836 -14.87 28.89 28.53
CA ILE A 836 -15.50 30.16 28.12
C ILE A 836 -16.93 29.83 27.72
N VAL A 837 -17.87 30.17 28.61
CA VAL A 837 -19.31 30.12 28.33
C VAL A 837 -19.66 31.30 27.43
N THR A 838 -19.48 31.15 26.12
CA THR A 838 -20.19 32.03 25.17
C THR A 838 -21.67 31.64 25.22
N PRO A 839 -22.62 32.59 25.41
CA PRO A 839 -24.05 32.27 25.34
C PRO A 839 -24.38 31.60 24.00
N ASN A 840 -25.19 30.53 24.03
CA ASN A 840 -25.63 29.80 22.81
C ASN A 840 -26.33 30.71 21.77
N ASP A 841 -26.71 31.92 22.14
CA ASP A 841 -27.40 32.87 21.27
C ASP A 841 -26.44 33.76 20.44
N GLU A 842 -25.15 33.86 20.79
CA GLU A 842 -24.17 34.72 20.09
C GLU A 842 -23.29 33.97 19.06
N VAL A 843 -23.42 32.64 18.98
CA VAL A 843 -22.58 31.78 18.11
C VAL A 843 -22.74 32.12 16.64
N PHE A 844 -23.99 32.35 16.23
CA PHE A 844 -24.29 32.72 14.86
C PHE A 844 -23.71 34.09 14.49
N ASP A 845 -23.63 35.04 15.44
CA ASP A 845 -23.10 36.37 15.15
C ASP A 845 -21.60 36.34 14.85
N TYR A 846 -20.84 35.48 15.53
CA TYR A 846 -19.40 35.31 15.28
C TYR A 846 -19.13 34.64 13.93
N LEU A 847 -19.96 33.66 13.55
CA LEU A 847 -19.80 32.86 12.33
C LEU A 847 -20.47 33.45 11.09
N ARG A 848 -21.33 34.47 11.24
CA ARG A 848 -22.24 34.92 10.17
C ARG A 848 -21.53 35.31 8.88
N GLU A 849 -20.42 36.04 8.96
CA GLU A 849 -19.70 36.51 7.77
C GLU A 849 -19.04 35.35 7.00
N ASP A 850 -18.45 34.39 7.69
CA ASP A 850 -17.79 33.25 7.05
C ASP A 850 -18.81 32.27 6.47
N ILE A 851 -19.90 31.99 7.20
CA ILE A 851 -21.03 31.19 6.68
C ILE A 851 -21.66 31.89 5.47
N ARG A 852 -21.79 33.23 5.46
CA ARG A 852 -22.38 33.96 4.33
C ARG A 852 -21.53 33.85 3.07
N LYS A 853 -20.20 33.96 3.15
CA LYS A 853 -19.31 33.78 1.99
C LYS A 853 -19.47 32.41 1.37
N VAL A 854 -19.49 31.37 2.22
CA VAL A 854 -19.67 29.98 1.77
C VAL A 854 -21.06 29.74 1.21
N SER A 855 -22.09 30.31 1.83
CA SER A 855 -23.47 30.23 1.35
C SER A 855 -23.63 30.86 -0.04
N ASN A 856 -23.07 32.06 -0.26
CA ASN A 856 -23.11 32.71 -1.57
C ASN A 856 -22.42 31.86 -2.65
N PHE A 857 -21.20 31.38 -2.37
CA PHE A 857 -20.46 30.49 -3.27
C PHE A 857 -21.28 29.23 -3.61
N PHE A 858 -21.78 28.54 -2.58
CA PHE A 858 -22.54 27.30 -2.74
C PHE A 858 -23.80 27.50 -3.58
N PHE A 859 -24.58 28.55 -3.29
CA PHE A 859 -25.81 28.83 -4.04
C PHE A 859 -25.55 29.29 -5.48
N ASP A 860 -24.42 29.94 -5.75
CA ASP A 860 -24.03 30.32 -7.12
C ASP A 860 -23.56 29.09 -7.92
N GLU A 861 -22.72 28.22 -7.35
CA GLU A 861 -22.32 26.95 -7.99
C GLU A 861 -23.52 26.03 -8.26
N LEU A 862 -24.47 25.96 -7.32
CA LEU A 862 -25.71 25.19 -7.47
C LEU A 862 -26.59 25.76 -8.60
N ARG A 863 -26.74 27.10 -8.68
CA ARG A 863 -27.54 27.76 -9.73
C ARG A 863 -26.94 27.57 -11.12
N ASN A 864 -25.61 27.56 -11.21
CA ASN A 864 -24.89 27.30 -12.46
C ASN A 864 -24.81 25.80 -12.80
N GLY A 865 -25.33 24.92 -11.93
CA GLY A 865 -25.33 23.47 -12.12
C GLY A 865 -23.94 22.84 -12.02
N ARG A 866 -22.92 23.56 -11.55
CA ARG A 866 -21.53 23.06 -11.46
C ARG A 866 -21.35 21.97 -10.42
N LEU A 867 -22.25 21.85 -9.44
CA LEU A 867 -22.23 20.78 -8.42
C LEU A 867 -22.95 19.50 -8.88
N ASN A 868 -23.73 19.55 -9.96
CA ASN A 868 -24.60 18.44 -10.40
C ASN A 868 -23.82 17.15 -10.72
N GLY A 869 -22.55 17.27 -11.08
CA GLY A 869 -21.74 16.12 -11.45
C GLY A 869 -21.25 15.30 -10.26
N HIS A 870 -21.14 15.88 -9.07
CA HIS A 870 -20.34 15.30 -7.99
C HIS A 870 -20.99 15.36 -6.62
N LEU A 871 -21.82 16.38 -6.36
CA LEU A 871 -22.52 16.50 -5.09
C LEU A 871 -23.84 15.75 -5.16
N GLU A 872 -24.13 14.90 -4.17
CA GLU A 872 -25.40 14.21 -4.06
C GLU A 872 -26.55 15.20 -3.85
N ALA A 873 -27.73 14.84 -4.36
CA ALA A 873 -28.92 15.69 -4.21
C ALA A 873 -29.33 15.81 -2.73
N SER A 874 -29.23 14.72 -1.96
CA SER A 874 -29.41 14.66 -0.50
C SER A 874 -28.48 15.63 0.21
N THR A 875 -27.18 15.55 -0.07
CA THR A 875 -26.14 16.39 0.52
C THR A 875 -26.35 17.86 0.16
N SER A 876 -26.66 18.14 -1.11
CA SER A 876 -26.97 19.49 -1.59
C SER A 876 -28.16 20.12 -0.88
N VAL A 877 -29.28 19.39 -0.76
CA VAL A 877 -30.50 19.88 -0.09
C VAL A 877 -30.25 20.10 1.39
N ARG A 878 -29.60 19.15 2.08
CA ARG A 878 -29.27 19.27 3.50
C ARG A 878 -28.39 20.47 3.77
N LEU A 879 -27.33 20.66 2.99
CA LEU A 879 -26.41 21.79 3.13
C LEU A 879 -27.12 23.12 2.85
N ALA A 880 -27.93 23.19 1.80
CA ALA A 880 -28.75 24.37 1.48
C ALA A 880 -29.66 24.79 2.65
N SER A 881 -30.38 23.83 3.24
CA SER A 881 -31.27 24.10 4.38
C SER A 881 -30.48 24.56 5.61
N LEU A 882 -29.42 23.84 5.98
CA LEU A 882 -28.61 24.17 7.17
C LEU A 882 -27.92 25.52 7.07
N LEU A 883 -27.45 25.91 5.88
CA LEU A 883 -26.89 27.25 5.65
C LEU A 883 -27.93 28.35 5.89
N ARG A 884 -29.17 28.16 5.45
CA ARG A 884 -30.27 29.13 5.66
C ARG A 884 -30.66 29.25 7.13
N TYR A 885 -30.75 28.14 7.85
CA TYR A 885 -30.96 28.18 9.31
C TYR A 885 -29.80 28.90 10.02
N SER A 886 -28.56 28.61 9.61
CA SER A 886 -27.36 29.20 10.24
C SER A 886 -27.22 30.71 10.01
N LEU A 887 -27.74 31.21 8.89
CA LEU A 887 -27.79 32.64 8.58
C LEU A 887 -29.00 33.36 9.21
N GLY A 888 -29.94 32.62 9.81
CA GLY A 888 -31.17 33.16 10.37
C GLY A 888 -32.21 33.56 9.31
N GLU A 889 -32.10 33.04 8.09
CA GLU A 889 -33.08 33.28 7.02
C GLU A 889 -34.38 32.50 7.23
N ILE A 890 -34.30 31.36 7.94
CA ILE A 890 -35.43 30.51 8.29
C ILE A 890 -35.56 30.44 9.83
N PRO A 891 -36.77 30.63 10.39
CA PRO A 891 -37.01 30.46 11.82
C PRO A 891 -36.73 29.03 12.33
N LEU A 892 -36.08 28.90 13.48
CA LEU A 892 -35.68 27.60 14.06
C LEU A 892 -36.88 26.71 14.47
N ASP A 893 -38.07 27.28 14.69
CA ASP A 893 -39.29 26.52 14.96
C ASP A 893 -39.70 25.59 13.81
N LEU A 894 -39.28 25.90 12.57
CA LEU A 894 -39.52 25.05 11.40
C LEU A 894 -38.52 23.89 11.29
N TYR A 895 -37.38 23.93 12.01
CA TYR A 895 -36.35 22.89 11.95
C TYR A 895 -36.90 21.51 12.34
N GLN A 896 -37.84 21.45 13.29
CA GLN A 896 -38.47 20.20 13.72
C GLN A 896 -39.34 19.56 12.62
N ILE A 897 -39.97 20.38 11.77
CA ILE A 897 -40.78 19.89 10.67
C ILE A 897 -39.90 19.22 9.62
N GLU A 898 -38.72 19.77 9.38
CA GLU A 898 -37.79 19.31 8.34
C GLU A 898 -36.91 18.14 8.80
N PHE A 899 -36.40 18.18 10.04
CA PHE A 899 -35.42 17.21 10.55
C PHE A 899 -35.92 16.35 11.72
N GLY A 900 -37.18 16.51 12.16
CA GLY A 900 -37.81 15.66 13.17
C GLY A 900 -37.36 15.88 14.63
N ARG A 901 -36.52 16.89 14.90
CA ARG A 901 -36.00 17.22 16.23
C ARG A 901 -36.01 18.73 16.45
N VAL A 902 -36.09 19.19 17.71
CA VAL A 902 -36.16 20.63 18.03
C VAL A 902 -34.86 21.32 17.61
N GLY A 903 -34.95 22.38 16.79
CA GLY A 903 -33.80 23.15 16.34
C GLY A 903 -33.24 24.04 17.44
N THR A 904 -31.94 23.94 17.69
CA THR A 904 -31.20 24.88 18.54
C THR A 904 -29.98 25.39 17.78
N PRO A 905 -29.43 26.60 18.08
CA PRO A 905 -28.24 27.11 17.42
C PRO A 905 -27.08 26.12 17.36
N SER A 906 -26.76 25.51 18.50
CA SER A 906 -25.67 24.52 18.62
C SER A 906 -25.93 23.28 17.76
N LEU A 907 -27.16 22.75 17.79
CA LEU A 907 -27.52 21.59 16.97
C LEU A 907 -27.42 21.89 15.46
N VAL A 908 -27.85 23.08 15.02
CA VAL A 908 -27.76 23.47 13.61
C VAL A 908 -26.30 23.56 13.16
N ILE A 909 -25.41 24.11 14.00
CA ILE A 909 -23.98 24.22 13.70
C ILE A 909 -23.32 22.84 13.63
N ASP A 910 -23.60 21.95 14.60
CA ASP A 910 -23.08 20.59 14.59
C ASP A 910 -23.52 19.82 13.34
N GLU A 911 -24.78 19.98 12.95
CA GLU A 911 -25.32 19.33 11.76
C GLU A 911 -24.81 19.97 10.45
N LEU A 912 -24.54 21.28 10.45
CA LEU A 912 -23.87 21.98 9.36
C LEU A 912 -22.44 21.47 9.20
N ALA A 913 -21.68 21.32 10.29
CA ALA A 913 -20.33 20.76 10.26
C ALA A 913 -20.34 19.36 9.62
N LYS A 914 -21.23 18.46 10.09
CA LYS A 914 -21.40 17.12 9.50
C LYS A 914 -21.78 17.16 8.02
N ALA A 915 -22.67 18.06 7.63
CA ALA A 915 -23.07 18.20 6.21
C ALA A 915 -21.93 18.75 5.35
N LEU A 916 -21.11 19.66 5.89
CA LEU A 916 -19.90 20.16 5.23
C LEU A 916 -18.89 19.04 5.04
N VAL A 917 -18.62 18.21 6.06
CA VAL A 917 -17.73 17.04 5.93
C VAL A 917 -18.18 16.16 4.78
N LEU A 918 -19.45 15.73 4.76
CA LEU A 918 -19.99 14.89 3.69
C LEU A 918 -19.83 15.55 2.30
N ALA A 919 -20.17 16.83 2.17
CA ALA A 919 -20.03 17.56 0.91
C ALA A 919 -18.56 17.66 0.46
N ILE A 920 -17.64 17.91 1.40
CA ILE A 920 -16.21 17.97 1.13
C ILE A 920 -15.71 16.58 0.72
N GLU A 921 -16.18 15.52 1.37
CA GLU A 921 -15.78 14.15 1.04
C GLU A 921 -16.16 13.77 -0.40
N GLU A 922 -17.38 14.13 -0.81
CA GLU A 922 -17.92 13.91 -2.16
C GLU A 922 -17.17 14.72 -3.23
N LEU A 923 -16.62 15.89 -2.89
CA LEU A 923 -15.94 16.80 -3.82
C LEU A 923 -14.41 16.67 -3.80
N THR A 924 -13.81 16.13 -2.74
CA THR A 924 -12.34 16.06 -2.59
C THR A 924 -11.75 15.01 -3.53
N ARG A 925 -10.67 15.38 -4.23
CA ARG A 925 -9.91 14.51 -5.15
C ARG A 925 -8.45 14.50 -4.72
N PRO A 926 -8.01 13.53 -3.90
CA PRO A 926 -6.59 13.34 -3.69
C PRO A 926 -6.02 12.78 -5.01
N VAL A 927 -5.12 13.54 -5.62
CA VAL A 927 -4.55 13.23 -6.94
C VAL A 927 -3.37 12.26 -6.81
N ASP A 928 -2.51 12.47 -5.81
CA ASP A 928 -1.33 11.64 -5.57
C ASP A 928 -1.57 10.46 -4.61
N ALA A 929 -2.67 10.51 -3.86
CA ALA A 929 -3.17 9.42 -3.04
C ALA A 929 -4.61 9.15 -3.51
N ILE A 930 -5.07 7.90 -3.59
CA ILE A 930 -6.47 7.63 -3.96
C ILE A 930 -7.23 7.30 -2.69
N LYS A 931 -8.42 7.83 -2.39
CA LYS A 931 -9.16 7.55 -1.11
C LYS A 931 -9.39 6.06 -0.82
N HIS A 932 -9.36 5.19 -1.84
CA HIS A 932 -9.80 3.78 -1.76
C HIS A 932 -8.93 2.76 -2.53
N GLN A 933 -7.72 3.12 -2.98
CA GLN A 933 -6.76 2.15 -3.55
C GLN A 933 -5.31 2.40 -3.13
N ALA A 934 -4.60 1.32 -2.78
CA ALA A 934 -3.14 1.30 -2.89
C ALA A 934 -2.77 0.60 -4.17
N LYS A 935 -1.73 1.12 -4.81
CA LYS A 935 -0.84 0.37 -5.71
C LYS A 935 -0.35 -0.97 -5.13
N THR A 936 -0.46 -1.20 -3.81
CA THR A 936 0.01 -2.38 -3.08
C THR A 936 -1.03 -3.04 -2.15
N VAL A 937 -2.34 -2.83 -2.31
CA VAL A 937 -3.31 -3.64 -1.55
C VAL A 937 -3.35 -4.97 -2.29
N THR A 938 -2.40 -5.83 -1.96
CA THR A 938 -2.75 -7.22 -1.71
C THR A 938 -3.81 -7.16 -0.63
N VAL A 939 -5.08 -6.98 -1.05
CA VAL A 939 -6.14 -7.60 -0.28
C VAL A 939 -5.67 -9.02 -0.34
N GLY A 940 -5.22 -9.54 0.80
CA GLY A 940 -4.91 -10.95 0.89
C GLY A 940 -6.19 -11.62 0.46
N ILE A 941 -6.30 -11.95 -0.83
CA ILE A 941 -7.20 -12.98 -1.30
C ILE A 941 -6.51 -14.23 -0.80
N SER A 942 -6.63 -14.42 0.52
CA SER A 942 -6.58 -15.67 1.24
C SER A 942 -7.66 -16.55 0.62
N ARG A 943 -7.42 -16.98 -0.63
CA ARG A 943 -8.09 -18.12 -1.26
C ARG A 943 -7.77 -19.42 -0.48
N SER A 944 -7.11 -19.33 0.68
CA SER A 944 -7.11 -20.38 1.70
C SER A 944 -8.53 -20.76 2.10
N ASP A 945 -9.48 -19.82 2.12
CA ASP A 945 -10.85 -20.12 2.59
C ASP A 945 -11.61 -21.03 1.62
N GLU A 946 -11.41 -20.87 0.30
CA GLU A 946 -11.97 -21.81 -0.69
C GLU A 946 -11.31 -23.20 -0.61
N ASN A 947 -10.01 -23.27 -0.28
CA ASN A 947 -9.34 -24.55 -0.05
C ASN A 947 -9.89 -25.29 1.17
N LEU A 948 -10.27 -24.58 2.24
CA LEU A 948 -10.90 -25.18 3.43
C LEU A 948 -12.26 -25.82 3.11
N LEU A 949 -13.02 -25.23 2.17
CA LEU A 949 -14.32 -25.76 1.74
C LEU A 949 -14.20 -27.02 0.86
N ASN A 950 -13.03 -27.27 0.28
CA ASN A 950 -12.77 -28.45 -0.55
C ASN A 950 -12.31 -29.69 0.25
N ILE A 951 -12.11 -29.56 1.57
CA ILE A 951 -11.74 -30.70 2.43
C ILE A 951 -12.91 -31.67 2.58
N SER A 952 -12.62 -32.98 2.57
CA SER A 952 -13.63 -34.05 2.45
C SER A 952 -14.70 -33.98 3.56
N LEU A 953 -14.28 -33.88 4.83
CA LEU A 953 -15.18 -33.77 5.96
C LEU A 953 -16.03 -32.49 5.91
N VAL A 954 -15.43 -31.35 5.58
CA VAL A 954 -16.13 -30.05 5.49
C VAL A 954 -17.19 -30.11 4.39
N LYS A 955 -16.83 -30.61 3.21
CA LYS A 955 -17.75 -30.83 2.10
C LYS A 955 -18.90 -31.74 2.53
N ARG A 956 -18.60 -32.82 3.26
CA ARG A 956 -19.62 -33.76 3.73
C ARG A 956 -20.60 -33.13 4.71
N VAL A 957 -20.14 -32.25 5.59
CA VAL A 957 -21.00 -31.46 6.49
C VAL A 957 -21.93 -30.56 5.70
N LEU A 958 -21.41 -29.84 4.70
CA LEU A 958 -22.21 -28.95 3.85
C LEU A 958 -23.23 -29.74 3.01
N GLU A 959 -22.87 -30.92 2.51
CA GLU A 959 -23.77 -31.83 1.76
C GLU A 959 -24.98 -32.29 2.57
N THR A 960 -24.91 -32.31 3.90
CA THR A 960 -26.09 -32.58 4.76
C THR A 960 -27.11 -31.44 4.79
N GLY A 961 -26.81 -30.33 4.11
CA GLY A 961 -27.63 -29.11 4.05
C GLY A 961 -27.27 -28.04 5.09
N THR A 962 -26.21 -28.23 5.88
CA THR A 962 -25.67 -27.18 6.76
C THR A 962 -25.21 -25.99 5.90
N SER A 963 -25.66 -24.79 6.23
CA SER A 963 -25.27 -23.58 5.49
C SER A 963 -23.87 -23.12 5.89
N ARG A 964 -23.08 -22.60 4.94
CA ARG A 964 -21.70 -22.13 5.19
C ARG A 964 -21.64 -21.03 6.25
N ASP A 965 -22.62 -20.12 6.24
CA ASP A 965 -22.74 -19.04 7.23
C ASP A 965 -23.05 -19.54 8.66
N SER A 966 -23.37 -20.83 8.80
CA SER A 966 -23.73 -21.46 10.06
C SER A 966 -22.58 -22.27 10.69
N ILE A 967 -21.39 -22.23 10.10
CA ILE A 967 -20.18 -22.91 10.62
C ILE A 967 -19.13 -21.83 10.91
N SER A 968 -18.69 -21.73 12.17
CA SER A 968 -17.65 -20.78 12.55
C SER A 968 -16.30 -21.14 11.91
N TYR A 969 -15.43 -20.15 11.71
CA TYR A 969 -14.10 -20.40 11.15
C TYR A 969 -13.24 -21.33 12.02
N GLU A 970 -13.33 -21.21 13.35
CA GLU A 970 -12.72 -22.14 14.30
C GLU A 970 -13.20 -23.58 14.08
N THR A 971 -14.52 -23.76 13.87
CA THR A 971 -15.11 -25.07 13.56
C THR A 971 -14.57 -25.60 12.23
N LEU A 972 -14.45 -24.76 11.20
CA LEU A 972 -13.86 -25.17 9.91
C LEU A 972 -12.41 -25.65 10.08
N LYS A 973 -11.54 -24.87 10.74
CA LYS A 973 -10.15 -25.27 11.01
C LYS A 973 -10.06 -26.59 11.78
N LEU A 974 -10.92 -26.76 12.78
CA LEU A 974 -10.99 -28.00 13.58
C LEU A 974 -11.42 -29.19 12.71
N LEU A 975 -12.44 -29.03 11.87
CA LEU A 975 -12.87 -30.08 10.93
C LEU A 975 -11.77 -30.47 9.96
N VAL A 976 -10.97 -29.50 9.47
CA VAL A 976 -9.80 -29.80 8.62
C VAL A 976 -8.74 -30.60 9.37
N SER A 977 -8.51 -30.30 10.64
CA SER A 977 -7.57 -31.08 11.46
C SER A 977 -8.10 -32.48 11.78
N LEU A 978 -9.41 -32.64 11.99
CA LEU A 978 -10.04 -33.94 12.22
C LEU A 978 -10.13 -34.79 10.95
N ASP A 979 -10.22 -34.21 9.75
CA ASP A 979 -10.32 -34.93 8.48
C ASP A 979 -9.21 -35.98 8.32
N LEU A 980 -7.98 -35.67 8.77
CA LEU A 980 -6.83 -36.58 8.75
C LEU A 980 -7.04 -37.86 9.59
N ALA A 981 -7.93 -37.82 10.59
CA ALA A 981 -8.25 -38.96 11.45
C ALA A 981 -9.47 -39.76 11.00
N ILE A 982 -10.24 -39.23 10.06
CA ILE A 982 -11.49 -39.83 9.61
C ILE A 982 -11.22 -40.67 8.36
N ASP A 983 -11.54 -41.97 8.47
CA ASP A 983 -11.46 -42.91 7.36
C ASP A 983 -12.69 -42.78 6.45
N GLU A 984 -13.90 -42.78 7.02
CA GLU A 984 -15.15 -42.64 6.26
C GLU A 984 -16.27 -41.98 7.09
N VAL A 985 -17.15 -41.22 6.41
CA VAL A 985 -18.43 -40.75 6.96
C VAL A 985 -19.58 -41.65 6.50
N ILE A 986 -20.07 -42.49 7.40
CA ILE A 986 -20.96 -43.63 7.14
C ILE A 986 -22.46 -43.23 7.17
N GLY A 987 -22.79 -42.07 7.75
CA GLY A 987 -24.14 -41.52 7.75
C GLY A 987 -24.27 -40.27 8.61
N HIS A 988 -25.44 -39.63 8.61
CA HIS A 988 -25.69 -38.43 9.40
C HIS A 988 -27.13 -38.32 9.90
N THR A 989 -27.33 -37.58 10.99
CA THR A 989 -28.61 -36.96 11.35
C THR A 989 -28.40 -35.47 11.56
N ARG A 990 -29.17 -34.65 10.86
CA ARG A 990 -29.20 -33.20 11.07
C ARG A 990 -30.40 -32.80 11.92
N TYR A 991 -30.16 -31.96 12.93
CA TYR A 991 -31.18 -31.48 13.86
C TYR A 991 -31.33 -29.96 13.79
N ARG A 992 -32.56 -29.48 13.93
CA ARG A 992 -32.88 -28.09 14.26
C ARG A 992 -33.10 -27.95 15.76
N ILE A 993 -32.57 -26.89 16.35
CA ILE A 993 -32.83 -26.50 17.73
C ILE A 993 -33.90 -25.40 17.75
N SER A 994 -34.77 -25.42 18.75
CA SER A 994 -35.74 -24.36 18.97
C SER A 994 -35.83 -24.01 20.46
N GLY A 995 -35.77 -22.70 20.75
CA GLY A 995 -35.84 -22.16 22.11
C GLY A 995 -34.64 -22.52 22.99
N LEU A 996 -33.41 -22.33 22.48
CA LEU A 996 -32.19 -22.71 23.20
C LEU A 996 -32.08 -22.04 24.58
N ASP A 997 -32.49 -20.77 24.68
CA ASP A 997 -32.45 -19.98 25.93
C ASP A 997 -33.76 -20.05 26.75
N GLY A 998 -34.71 -20.89 26.35
CA GLY A 998 -35.96 -21.11 27.09
C GLY A 998 -35.88 -22.25 28.10
N ASP A 999 -36.88 -22.37 28.98
CA ASP A 999 -36.93 -23.40 30.04
C ASP A 999 -36.91 -24.86 29.53
N LYS A 1000 -37.26 -25.09 28.25
CA LYS A 1000 -37.29 -26.42 27.61
C LYS A 1000 -36.86 -26.35 26.14
N PRO A 1001 -35.55 -26.36 25.84
CA PRO A 1001 -35.08 -26.39 24.47
C PRO A 1001 -35.46 -27.72 23.80
N THR A 1002 -35.80 -27.67 22.50
CA THR A 1002 -36.22 -28.86 21.75
C THR A 1002 -35.38 -29.10 20.50
N LEU A 1003 -35.31 -30.37 20.07
CA LEU A 1003 -34.67 -30.84 18.85
C LEU A 1003 -35.73 -31.39 17.89
N THR A 1004 -35.62 -31.02 16.61
CA THR A 1004 -36.37 -31.65 15.53
C THR A 1004 -35.41 -32.21 14.49
N ILE A 1005 -35.63 -33.44 14.02
CA ILE A 1005 -34.80 -34.01 12.95
C ILE A 1005 -35.20 -33.36 11.62
N LEU A 1006 -34.23 -32.80 10.91
CA LEU A 1006 -34.41 -32.23 9.58
C LEU A 1006 -34.13 -33.25 8.48
N ASP A 1007 -33.05 -34.01 8.63
CA ASP A 1007 -32.57 -34.94 7.62
C ASP A 1007 -31.81 -36.12 8.23
N ARG A 1008 -31.81 -37.26 7.53
CA ARG A 1008 -31.01 -38.46 7.85
C ARG A 1008 -30.57 -39.20 6.60
N ALA A 1009 -29.32 -39.66 6.59
CA ALA A 1009 -28.81 -40.55 5.56
C ALA A 1009 -27.85 -41.62 6.11
N GLY A 1010 -27.51 -42.59 5.25
CA GLY A 1010 -26.59 -43.68 5.55
C GLY A 1010 -27.10 -44.58 6.68
N VAL A 1011 -26.19 -45.02 7.56
CA VAL A 1011 -26.53 -45.90 8.70
C VAL A 1011 -27.57 -45.30 9.65
N SER A 1012 -27.73 -43.97 9.64
CA SER A 1012 -28.64 -43.25 10.52
C SER A 1012 -30.13 -43.50 10.23
N VAL A 1013 -30.48 -43.91 9.00
CA VAL A 1013 -31.88 -44.19 8.61
C VAL A 1013 -32.45 -45.39 9.37
N GLY A 1014 -31.61 -46.39 9.65
CA GLY A 1014 -32.00 -47.60 10.39
C GLY A 1014 -31.92 -47.48 11.91
N ILE A 1015 -31.47 -46.34 12.45
CA ILE A 1015 -31.24 -46.14 13.88
C ILE A 1015 -32.40 -45.33 14.47
N GLN A 1016 -33.07 -45.90 15.49
CA GLN A 1016 -34.14 -45.20 16.20
C GLN A 1016 -33.55 -44.09 17.10
N SER A 1017 -33.88 -42.82 16.81
CA SER A 1017 -33.42 -41.68 17.61
C SER A 1017 -34.35 -41.41 18.79
N ARG A 1018 -33.78 -41.05 19.95
CA ARG A 1018 -34.57 -40.58 21.11
C ARG A 1018 -35.51 -39.43 20.74
N VAL A 1019 -35.06 -38.55 19.85
CA VAL A 1019 -35.78 -37.33 19.44
C VAL A 1019 -37.14 -37.67 18.78
N GLU A 1020 -37.35 -38.90 18.30
CA GLU A 1020 -38.64 -39.34 17.78
C GLU A 1020 -39.70 -39.59 18.86
N ARG A 1021 -39.29 -39.79 20.12
CA ARG A 1021 -40.20 -40.03 21.26
C ARG A 1021 -40.16 -38.88 22.28
N ASP A 1022 -39.03 -38.20 22.38
CA ASP A 1022 -38.77 -37.13 23.33
C ASP A 1022 -37.93 -36.05 22.67
N LEU A 1023 -38.58 -34.93 22.36
CA LEU A 1023 -38.01 -33.80 21.62
C LEU A 1023 -37.07 -32.94 22.48
N GLU A 1024 -37.00 -33.15 23.79
CA GLU A 1024 -36.25 -32.24 24.67
C GLU A 1024 -34.73 -32.36 24.47
N LEU A 1025 -34.06 -31.21 24.24
CA LEU A 1025 -32.61 -31.11 24.08
C LEU A 1025 -31.93 -31.34 25.43
N ARG A 1026 -31.29 -32.51 25.60
CA ARG A 1026 -30.60 -32.90 26.84
C ARG A 1026 -29.35 -33.73 26.54
N GLY A 1027 -28.45 -33.82 27.52
CA GLY A 1027 -27.22 -34.61 27.45
C GLY A 1027 -26.19 -34.03 26.50
N THR A 1028 -25.44 -34.90 25.82
CA THR A 1028 -24.30 -34.51 24.96
C THR A 1028 -24.65 -33.50 23.88
N LYS A 1029 -25.84 -33.61 23.27
CA LYS A 1029 -26.33 -32.66 22.26
C LYS A 1029 -26.58 -31.28 22.85
N HIS A 1030 -27.08 -31.21 24.09
CA HIS A 1030 -27.27 -29.94 24.79
C HIS A 1030 -25.92 -29.27 25.11
N TRP A 1031 -24.94 -30.06 25.55
CA TRP A 1031 -23.59 -29.55 25.82
C TRP A 1031 -22.95 -28.94 24.57
N VAL A 1032 -23.02 -29.64 23.42
CA VAL A 1032 -22.53 -29.13 22.12
C VAL A 1032 -23.23 -27.83 21.73
N ALA A 1033 -24.55 -27.75 21.93
CA ALA A 1033 -25.33 -26.57 21.58
C ALA A 1033 -24.97 -25.34 22.42
N ILE A 1034 -24.80 -25.50 23.74
CA ILE A 1034 -24.49 -24.39 24.66
C ILE A 1034 -23.04 -23.94 24.52
N ASN A 1035 -22.11 -24.89 24.45
CA ASN A 1035 -20.68 -24.57 24.39
C ASN A 1035 -20.23 -24.17 22.98
N LYS A 1036 -21.07 -24.41 21.95
CA LYS A 1036 -20.75 -24.14 20.54
C LYS A 1036 -19.46 -24.84 20.09
N LYS A 1037 -19.17 -26.00 20.68
CA LYS A 1037 -17.95 -26.78 20.44
C LYS A 1037 -18.26 -28.09 19.74
N VAL A 1038 -17.42 -28.45 18.77
CA VAL A 1038 -17.45 -29.76 18.12
C VAL A 1038 -17.08 -30.83 19.13
N LEU A 1039 -17.77 -31.97 19.10
CA LEU A 1039 -17.48 -33.08 19.99
C LEU A 1039 -17.43 -34.41 19.23
N LEU A 1040 -16.28 -35.06 19.29
CA LEU A 1040 -16.06 -36.43 18.90
C LEU A 1040 -16.23 -37.36 20.11
N THR A 1041 -17.13 -38.33 20.04
CA THR A 1041 -17.44 -39.25 21.16
C THR A 1041 -18.08 -40.55 20.69
N LYS A 1042 -18.45 -41.44 21.62
CA LYS A 1042 -19.21 -42.68 21.34
C LYS A 1042 -20.69 -42.54 21.68
N GLY A 1043 -21.53 -43.21 20.89
CA GLY A 1043 -22.95 -43.34 21.18
C GLY A 1043 -23.20 -44.19 22.42
N LEU A 1044 -23.90 -43.64 23.42
CA LEU A 1044 -24.15 -44.28 24.73
C LEU A 1044 -24.92 -45.62 24.70
N ARG A 1045 -25.46 -46.05 23.56
CA ARG A 1045 -26.27 -47.29 23.43
C ARG A 1045 -25.72 -48.25 22.39
N ASP A 1046 -25.00 -47.75 21.41
CA ASP A 1046 -24.52 -48.50 20.26
C ASP A 1046 -23.01 -48.43 20.07
N GLU A 1047 -22.29 -47.71 20.96
CA GLU A 1047 -20.83 -47.57 21.00
C GLU A 1047 -20.20 -47.08 19.69
N ARG A 1048 -21.00 -46.54 18.76
CA ARG A 1048 -20.53 -46.02 17.48
C ARG A 1048 -19.87 -44.67 17.67
N THR A 1049 -18.78 -44.44 16.95
CA THR A 1049 -18.10 -43.16 16.92
C THR A 1049 -18.95 -42.12 16.17
N ILE A 1050 -19.22 -41.02 16.86
CA ILE A 1050 -20.05 -39.92 16.37
C ILE A 1050 -19.33 -38.59 16.52
N LEU A 1051 -19.49 -37.73 15.52
CA LEU A 1051 -19.00 -36.36 15.51
C LEU A 1051 -20.21 -35.41 15.53
N LEU A 1052 -20.30 -34.59 16.56
CA LEU A 1052 -21.38 -33.61 16.77
C LEU A 1052 -20.84 -32.21 16.45
N ILE A 1053 -21.43 -31.56 15.46
CA ILE A 1053 -20.99 -30.26 14.94
C ILE A 1053 -22.14 -29.26 15.15
N PRO A 1054 -21.95 -28.18 15.92
CA PRO A 1054 -22.98 -27.17 16.12
C PRO A 1054 -23.15 -26.29 14.86
N GLU A 1055 -24.39 -25.94 14.53
CA GLU A 1055 -24.72 -24.95 13.50
C GLU A 1055 -25.04 -23.62 14.20
N VAL A 1056 -24.15 -22.64 14.10
CA VAL A 1056 -24.23 -21.36 14.82
C VAL A 1056 -24.46 -20.22 13.84
N LYS A 1057 -25.56 -19.48 14.02
CA LYS A 1057 -25.92 -18.33 13.19
C LYS A 1057 -26.24 -17.14 14.10
N ASP A 1058 -25.70 -15.96 13.76
CA ASP A 1058 -25.87 -14.72 14.54
C ASP A 1058 -25.51 -14.89 16.04
N GLY A 1059 -24.52 -15.73 16.33
CA GLY A 1059 -24.10 -16.04 17.69
C GLY A 1059 -24.94 -17.07 18.43
N GLU A 1060 -26.00 -17.63 17.84
CA GLU A 1060 -26.88 -18.64 18.47
C GLU A 1060 -26.79 -20.00 17.77
N THR A 1061 -26.83 -21.11 18.54
CA THR A 1061 -26.84 -22.46 17.96
C THR A 1061 -28.25 -22.81 17.46
N THR A 1062 -28.43 -22.80 16.15
CA THR A 1062 -29.71 -23.06 15.47
C THR A 1062 -29.89 -24.53 15.10
N GLY A 1063 -28.82 -25.33 15.12
CA GLY A 1063 -28.87 -26.74 14.75
C GLY A 1063 -27.66 -27.54 15.23
N ILE A 1064 -27.72 -28.86 15.04
CA ILE A 1064 -26.59 -29.77 15.25
C ILE A 1064 -26.55 -30.76 14.09
N ASN A 1065 -25.37 -30.94 13.52
CA ASN A 1065 -25.09 -31.99 12.57
C ASN A 1065 -24.35 -33.14 13.27
N LEU A 1066 -24.96 -34.32 13.30
CA LEU A 1066 -24.38 -35.52 13.88
C LEU A 1066 -23.93 -36.45 12.76
N LEU A 1067 -22.63 -36.65 12.61
CA LEU A 1067 -22.04 -37.62 11.68
C LEU A 1067 -21.71 -38.93 12.39
N HIS A 1068 -22.01 -40.05 11.75
CA HIS A 1068 -21.48 -41.36 12.10
C HIS A 1068 -20.22 -41.60 11.28
N ILE A 1069 -19.09 -41.86 11.93
CA ILE A 1069 -17.78 -41.91 11.27
C ILE A 1069 -16.99 -43.16 11.67
N SER A 1070 -16.09 -43.61 10.80
CA SER A 1070 -14.96 -44.47 11.15
C SER A 1070 -13.69 -43.64 11.28
N LEU A 1071 -12.84 -43.99 12.24
CA LEU A 1071 -11.51 -43.40 12.38
C LEU A 1071 -10.48 -44.37 11.82
N HIS A 1072 -9.37 -43.85 11.29
CA HIS A 1072 -8.22 -44.69 10.98
C HIS A 1072 -7.73 -45.40 12.25
N GLU A 1073 -7.35 -46.68 12.15
CA GLU A 1073 -6.87 -47.44 13.31
C GLU A 1073 -5.56 -46.84 13.87
N ASN A 1074 -4.64 -46.47 12.97
CA ASN A 1074 -3.33 -45.90 13.29
C ASN A 1074 -3.00 -44.75 12.34
N LEU A 1075 -2.27 -43.75 12.83
CA LEU A 1075 -1.76 -42.60 12.06
C LEU A 1075 -0.26 -42.39 12.30
N GLY A 1076 0.41 -41.71 11.38
CA GLY A 1076 1.79 -41.28 11.60
C GLY A 1076 1.89 -40.25 12.72
N ILE A 1077 3.04 -40.18 13.41
CA ILE A 1077 3.21 -39.28 14.56
C ILE A 1077 2.99 -37.80 14.22
N GLN A 1078 3.37 -37.35 13.02
CA GLN A 1078 3.14 -35.97 12.57
C GLN A 1078 1.65 -35.68 12.35
N GLU A 1079 0.91 -36.65 11.83
CA GLU A 1079 -0.54 -36.55 11.62
C GLU A 1079 -1.24 -36.53 12.98
N ILE A 1080 -0.88 -37.43 13.91
CA ILE A 1080 -1.41 -37.45 15.28
C ILE A 1080 -1.19 -36.10 15.98
N ARG A 1081 0.01 -35.52 15.90
CA ARG A 1081 0.29 -34.19 16.45
C ARG A 1081 -0.63 -33.13 15.84
N THR A 1082 -0.80 -33.16 14.52
CA THR A 1082 -1.64 -32.19 13.80
C THR A 1082 -3.10 -32.30 14.24
N VAL A 1083 -3.65 -33.52 14.27
CA VAL A 1083 -5.03 -33.77 14.69
C VAL A 1083 -5.25 -33.35 16.15
N LEU A 1084 -4.36 -33.75 17.07
CA LEU A 1084 -4.49 -33.44 18.49
C LEU A 1084 -4.29 -31.95 18.80
N ASN A 1085 -3.39 -31.25 18.09
CA ASN A 1085 -3.25 -29.80 18.23
C ASN A 1085 -4.50 -29.07 17.72
N GLY A 1086 -5.02 -29.49 16.56
CA GLY A 1086 -6.23 -28.89 15.98
C GLY A 1086 -7.51 -29.18 16.76
N TYR A 1087 -7.58 -30.32 17.46
CA TYR A 1087 -8.71 -30.66 18.32
C TYR A 1087 -8.52 -30.09 19.73
N TYR A 1088 -8.71 -28.77 19.86
CA TYR A 1088 -8.63 -28.02 21.12
C TYR A 1088 -7.29 -28.13 21.87
N ASN A 1089 -6.16 -28.18 21.13
CA ASN A 1089 -4.82 -28.32 21.69
C ASN A 1089 -4.68 -29.51 22.67
N ARG A 1090 -5.35 -30.61 22.36
CA ARG A 1090 -5.33 -31.84 23.16
C ARG A 1090 -3.91 -32.42 23.31
N TYR A 1091 -3.04 -32.22 22.32
CA TYR A 1091 -1.64 -32.63 22.40
C TYR A 1091 -0.91 -31.93 23.55
N GLY A 1092 -1.06 -30.60 23.67
CA GLY A 1092 -0.50 -29.84 24.79
C GLY A 1092 -1.05 -30.32 26.13
N ALA A 1093 -2.36 -30.53 26.23
CA ALA A 1093 -2.98 -31.04 27.46
C ALA A 1093 -2.47 -32.44 27.87
N ILE A 1094 -2.28 -33.36 26.91
CA ILE A 1094 -1.71 -34.69 27.18
C ILE A 1094 -0.24 -34.56 27.60
N GLN A 1095 0.53 -33.70 26.93
CA GLN A 1095 1.93 -33.45 27.26
C GLN A 1095 2.08 -32.91 28.69
N ASP A 1096 1.25 -31.95 29.06
CA ASP A 1096 1.26 -31.35 30.40
C ASP A 1096 0.85 -32.38 31.46
N ALA A 1097 -0.19 -33.18 31.20
CA ALA A 1097 -0.62 -34.25 32.10
C ALA A 1097 0.47 -35.31 32.28
N VAL A 1098 1.14 -35.77 31.22
CA VAL A 1098 2.26 -36.74 31.37
C VAL A 1098 3.43 -36.13 32.15
N ARG A 1099 3.75 -34.86 31.89
CA ARG A 1099 4.86 -34.15 32.55
C ARG A 1099 4.62 -33.81 34.02
N GLU A 1100 3.40 -33.99 34.51
CA GLU A 1100 3.09 -33.89 35.93
C GLU A 1100 3.91 -34.88 36.79
N THR A 1101 4.21 -36.06 36.23
CA THR A 1101 4.99 -37.10 36.92
C THR A 1101 6.27 -37.49 36.17
N GLU A 1102 6.32 -37.34 34.85
CA GLU A 1102 7.48 -37.72 34.02
C GLU A 1102 8.35 -36.52 33.64
N PRO A 1103 9.69 -36.62 33.70
CA PRO A 1103 10.59 -35.49 33.39
C PRO A 1103 10.62 -35.13 31.90
N SER A 1104 10.11 -35.98 31.01
CA SER A 1104 10.06 -35.72 29.57
C SER A 1104 8.83 -36.37 28.93
N PHE A 1105 8.31 -35.77 27.85
CA PHE A 1105 7.19 -36.33 27.09
C PHE A 1105 7.72 -37.06 25.85
N ARG A 1106 7.52 -38.38 25.82
CA ARG A 1106 7.88 -39.27 24.71
C ARG A 1106 6.66 -39.44 23.81
N ASP A 1107 6.59 -38.62 22.77
CA ASP A 1107 5.40 -38.58 21.93
C ASP A 1107 5.37 -39.67 20.86
N ASP A 1108 6.48 -40.35 20.61
CA ASP A 1108 6.52 -41.57 19.81
C ASP A 1108 5.57 -42.66 20.34
N PHE A 1109 5.28 -42.67 21.65
CA PHE A 1109 4.30 -43.59 22.24
C PHE A 1109 2.85 -43.28 21.87
N LEU A 1110 2.56 -42.09 21.34
CA LEU A 1110 1.22 -41.79 20.81
C LEU A 1110 0.89 -42.69 19.62
N ALA A 1111 1.88 -43.09 18.82
CA ALA A 1111 1.69 -43.98 17.68
C ALA A 1111 1.37 -45.43 18.11
N GLU A 1112 1.53 -45.78 19.39
CA GLU A 1112 1.18 -47.09 19.95
C GLU A 1112 -0.27 -47.15 20.47
N GLN A 1113 -0.97 -46.01 20.49
CA GLN A 1113 -2.38 -45.92 20.89
C GLN A 1113 -3.27 -45.78 19.65
N SER A 1114 -4.48 -46.31 19.71
CA SER A 1114 -5.45 -46.09 18.62
C SER A 1114 -5.88 -44.62 18.57
N VAL A 1115 -6.15 -44.13 17.36
CA VAL A 1115 -6.62 -42.75 17.13
C VAL A 1115 -7.91 -42.47 17.93
N GLU A 1116 -8.77 -43.48 18.04
CA GLU A 1116 -9.99 -43.42 18.85
C GLU A 1116 -9.70 -43.13 20.33
N GLN A 1117 -8.77 -43.86 20.94
CA GLN A 1117 -8.38 -43.66 22.33
C GLN A 1117 -7.78 -42.27 22.54
N LEU A 1118 -6.96 -41.80 21.61
CA LEU A 1118 -6.32 -40.49 21.72
C LEU A 1118 -7.33 -39.33 21.68
N LEU A 1119 -8.38 -39.46 20.86
CA LEU A 1119 -9.35 -38.40 20.66
C LEU A 1119 -10.54 -38.44 21.63
N ILE A 1120 -10.94 -39.64 22.09
CA ILE A 1120 -12.18 -39.83 22.88
C ILE A 1120 -11.90 -40.01 24.37
N ASP A 1121 -10.90 -40.80 24.78
CA ASP A 1121 -10.63 -41.06 26.20
C ASP A 1121 -10.13 -39.80 26.90
N SER A 1122 -10.38 -39.65 28.21
CA SER A 1122 -9.93 -38.47 28.96
C SER A 1122 -8.42 -38.26 28.86
N VAL A 1123 -8.00 -36.99 28.91
CA VAL A 1123 -6.57 -36.61 28.87
C VAL A 1123 -5.78 -37.37 29.94
N ASP A 1124 -6.32 -37.50 31.15
CA ASP A 1124 -5.68 -38.23 32.24
C ASP A 1124 -5.52 -39.72 31.94
N SER A 1125 -6.52 -40.36 31.33
CA SER A 1125 -6.48 -41.78 30.98
C SER A 1125 -5.46 -42.06 29.87
N VAL A 1126 -5.36 -41.15 28.89
CA VAL A 1126 -4.34 -41.21 27.84
C VAL A 1126 -2.96 -40.99 28.45
N ALA A 1127 -2.82 -39.99 29.33
CA ALA A 1127 -1.57 -39.70 30.03
C ALA A 1127 -1.10 -40.88 30.89
N GLU A 1128 -1.98 -41.52 31.65
CA GLU A 1128 -1.66 -42.73 32.43
C GLU A 1128 -1.10 -43.87 31.57
N ARG A 1129 -1.59 -44.06 30.35
CA ARG A 1129 -1.06 -45.09 29.42
C ARG A 1129 0.30 -44.72 28.84
N LEU A 1130 0.59 -43.42 28.72
CA LEU A 1130 1.86 -42.89 28.23
C LEU A 1130 2.92 -42.82 29.34
N ARG A 1131 2.49 -42.76 30.61
CA ARG A 1131 3.32 -42.93 31.82
C ARG A 1131 3.63 -44.43 31.99
N ARG A 1132 4.59 -44.98 31.25
CA ARG A 1132 5.10 -46.33 31.54
C ARG A 1132 6.07 -46.28 32.72
N PHE A 1133 5.80 -47.08 33.76
CA PHE A 1133 6.79 -47.43 34.77
C PHE A 1133 7.84 -48.35 34.12
N ASP A 1134 9.05 -47.81 33.91
CA ASP A 1134 10.31 -48.46 33.46
C ASP A 1134 10.23 -49.47 32.28
#